data_AF-A0A369HED7-F1
#
_entry.id   AF-A0A369HED7-F1
#
_cell.length_a   1.000
_cell.length_b   1.000
_cell.length_c   1.000
_cell.angle_alpha   90.00
_cell.angle_beta   90.00
_cell.angle_gamma   90.00
#
_symmetry.space_group_name_H-M   'P 1'
#
loop_
_entity.id
_entity.type
_entity.pdbx_description
1 polymer ?
#
loop_
_entity_poly.entity_id
_entity_poly.type
_entity_poly.pdbx_seq_one_letter_code
_entity_poly.pdbx_strand_id
1 'polypeptide(L)'
;MKRQAWLWLTLSLASTVWSAADRDGKYWIHGDDGLSAAFVPYGASISNLIFRDQHGVERDLVVGFDNASYYSVDKSHPHLGGVPGRYANRIKNSSFVIDGHRYAVLPNENPEPGSEQGVDTLHGGPDGWDWRNFTVVSHTRSSVVFSIFDPAGKEGFPGEVVSIISYALRGRDWDISMVAMATTVKTPIMLSSHTYWNLDGFANDVTRSALNHSLHLPYSGQRIGVDSILIPTGDILPNPLDSVNDFWSKPRQIGAAFGEAALEGNCGENCTGYDNCYTINRGPHGSFDWRTSGPVATLSSDWSGIQLDVFTDQEAMQLYSCNGQNGTLALKRTQGTDGFPRTIPKYGCVVLEVQDYIDGINHPEWMRKQVYGPSDGPYVLQAKYRFSLKSEHGKALVALGAAAEAKDAGGAVKQPKKRFVGRRAAAQATPADNENGAIQASEKARRAPRLLNRVPREILDDPDLQEAMGLLPANYNFEVPKTIHRIRSSGARRVALQMPEGLLLFATTLSDLLTRFCPGVETLIMGDVTYGACCVDDYTARALGCDLLVHYAHSCLVPVDVTRIKTLYVFVDISIDTTHLLASLERNFASGKTMAVVGTIQFNATIHGLRPALEAAGFRVVVPQTAPLSKGEILGCTAPRLGQGGDARDGEVDLILYLGDGRFHLESVMIHNPSVPAYRYDPYSRKLTRETYDHDEMRSLRSDAVRAARSARRWGLILGSLGRQGNPHTMALIEQRLRERDIPFVNLLLSEIFPGKLALMGDVECWVQVACPRLSIDWGYAFPRPLLTPYEALVALGLREGWDGNGGVYPMDYYAKDGLGRTKPTAVERKNVEPCTQPACCADGTSKPSARDGTEQTTTDAQQSEQQRLT
;
A
#
# COMPACT_ATOMS: atom_id res chain seq x y z
N MET A 1 2.97 -8.42 -28.56
CA MET A 1 3.79 -7.33 -27.98
C MET A 1 3.95 -7.39 -26.46
N LYS A 2 2.98 -7.88 -25.67
CA LYS A 2 3.11 -8.05 -24.20
C LYS A 2 4.29 -8.96 -23.76
N ARG A 3 4.66 -9.97 -24.56
CA ARG A 3 5.86 -10.80 -24.36
C ARG A 3 7.20 -10.04 -24.49
N GLN A 4 7.25 -8.96 -25.27
CA GLN A 4 8.49 -8.20 -25.49
C GLN A 4 8.69 -7.12 -24.41
N ALA A 5 7.64 -6.47 -23.92
CA ALA A 5 7.78 -5.42 -22.90
C ALA A 5 8.32 -5.95 -21.54
N TRP A 6 8.00 -7.20 -21.17
CA TRP A 6 8.50 -7.84 -19.94
C TRP A 6 9.79 -8.66 -20.13
N LEU A 7 10.09 -9.14 -21.35
CA LEU A 7 11.46 -9.54 -21.68
C LEU A 7 12.41 -8.35 -21.47
N TRP A 8 11.96 -7.12 -21.75
CA TRP A 8 12.73 -5.91 -21.48
C TRP A 8 12.75 -5.50 -20.00
N LEU A 9 11.76 -5.82 -19.17
CA LEU A 9 11.85 -5.59 -17.72
C LEU A 9 12.74 -6.62 -17.01
N THR A 10 12.80 -7.85 -17.53
CA THR A 10 13.77 -8.87 -17.11
C THR A 10 15.17 -8.62 -17.66
N LEU A 11 15.32 -7.94 -18.82
CA LEU A 11 16.62 -7.51 -19.36
C LEU A 11 17.10 -6.11 -18.92
N SER A 12 16.23 -5.22 -18.43
CA SER A 12 16.60 -3.84 -18.02
C SER A 12 16.91 -3.70 -16.53
N LEU A 13 16.77 -4.78 -15.75
CA LEU A 13 17.41 -4.91 -14.43
C LEU A 13 18.83 -5.43 -14.63
N ALA A 14 19.68 -4.64 -15.27
CA ALA A 14 21.13 -4.84 -15.21
C ALA A 14 21.62 -4.48 -13.80
N SER A 15 21.36 -5.41 -12.88
CA SER A 15 22.15 -5.82 -11.72
C SER A 15 23.17 -4.82 -11.16
N THR A 16 22.77 -4.06 -10.14
CA THR A 16 23.71 -3.71 -9.06
C THR A 16 23.72 -4.89 -8.09
N VAL A 17 24.58 -5.87 -8.34
CA VAL A 17 24.84 -6.96 -7.39
C VAL A 17 25.96 -6.49 -6.48
N TRP A 18 25.64 -6.20 -5.22
CA TRP A 18 26.60 -5.73 -4.22
C TRP A 18 27.76 -6.72 -4.02
N SER A 19 27.44 -8.02 -4.06
CA SER A 19 28.41 -9.11 -4.07
C SER A 19 27.82 -10.35 -4.75
N ALA A 20 28.66 -11.13 -5.43
CA ALA A 20 28.30 -12.44 -5.92
C ALA A 20 28.01 -13.40 -4.74
N ALA A 21 27.36 -14.52 -5.02
CA ALA A 21 27.22 -15.60 -4.05
C ALA A 21 28.57 -15.97 -3.43
N ASP A 22 28.55 -16.40 -2.16
CA ASP A 22 29.74 -16.95 -1.52
C ASP A 22 30.19 -18.27 -2.18
N ARG A 23 31.31 -18.84 -1.70
CA ARG A 23 31.87 -20.09 -2.23
C ARG A 23 30.91 -21.29 -2.15
N ASP A 24 29.92 -21.21 -1.26
CA ASP A 24 28.93 -22.24 -1.00
C ASP A 24 27.60 -21.93 -1.74
N GLY A 25 27.58 -20.89 -2.60
CA GLY A 25 26.46 -20.52 -3.46
C GLY A 25 25.37 -19.68 -2.77
N LYS A 26 25.67 -19.05 -1.63
CA LYS A 26 24.70 -18.31 -0.82
C LYS A 26 24.82 -16.80 -0.96
N TYR A 27 23.68 -16.13 -0.95
CA TYR A 27 23.53 -14.67 -0.99
C TYR A 27 23.23 -14.16 0.41
N TRP A 28 24.22 -13.51 1.03
CA TRP A 28 24.13 -13.00 2.39
C TRP A 28 23.62 -11.56 2.43
N ILE A 29 22.61 -11.34 3.27
CA ILE A 29 22.10 -10.01 3.63
C ILE A 29 22.22 -9.79 5.13
N HIS A 30 22.40 -8.53 5.53
CA HIS A 30 22.72 -8.12 6.89
C HIS A 30 21.84 -6.96 7.33
N GLY A 31 21.26 -7.07 8.52
CA GLY A 31 20.64 -5.98 9.25
C GLY A 31 21.66 -5.26 10.13
N ASP A 32 21.40 -4.00 10.44
CA ASP A 32 22.34 -3.17 11.21
C ASP A 32 22.41 -3.55 12.71
N ASP A 33 21.45 -4.33 13.21
CA ASP A 33 21.35 -4.76 14.63
C ASP A 33 21.78 -6.22 14.86
N GLY A 34 22.64 -6.76 14.00
CA GLY A 34 23.25 -8.08 14.18
C GLY A 34 22.44 -9.28 13.69
N LEU A 35 21.29 -9.06 13.06
CA LEU A 35 20.58 -10.11 12.30
C LEU A 35 21.26 -10.29 10.94
N SER A 36 21.58 -11.51 10.55
CA SER A 36 22.11 -11.84 9.22
C SER A 36 21.39 -13.04 8.64
N ALA A 37 21.16 -13.07 7.33
CA ALA A 37 20.48 -14.17 6.68
C ALA A 37 21.13 -14.49 5.33
N ALA A 38 21.10 -15.76 4.95
CA ALA A 38 21.64 -16.25 3.68
C ALA A 38 20.54 -16.92 2.88
N PHE A 39 20.48 -16.62 1.58
CA PHE A 39 19.47 -17.16 0.66
C PHE A 39 20.12 -17.87 -0.52
N VAL A 40 19.40 -18.82 -1.12
CA VAL A 40 19.84 -19.53 -2.32
C VAL A 40 18.81 -19.38 -3.45
N PRO A 41 19.22 -19.36 -4.73
CA PRO A 41 18.29 -19.20 -5.83
C PRO A 41 17.31 -20.37 -6.00
N TYR A 42 17.72 -21.59 -5.66
CA TYR A 42 16.85 -22.76 -5.71
C TYR A 42 15.73 -22.62 -4.67
N GLY A 43 14.48 -22.62 -5.14
CA GLY A 43 13.29 -22.35 -4.32
C GLY A 43 13.18 -20.95 -3.74
N ALA A 44 14.07 -20.02 -4.13
CA ALA A 44 14.28 -18.73 -3.45
C ALA A 44 14.51 -18.92 -1.92
N SER A 45 15.15 -20.02 -1.52
CA SER A 45 15.09 -20.51 -0.15
C SER A 45 15.96 -19.71 0.82
N ILE A 46 15.47 -19.52 2.05
CA ILE A 46 16.34 -19.16 3.17
C ILE A 46 17.18 -20.37 3.60
N SER A 47 18.49 -20.16 3.73
CA SER A 47 19.45 -21.20 4.09
C SER A 47 20.08 -21.01 5.46
N ASN A 48 20.24 -19.76 5.90
CA ASN A 48 20.75 -19.41 7.23
C ASN A 48 20.02 -18.18 7.77
N LEU A 49 19.86 -18.12 9.08
CA LEU A 49 19.41 -16.92 9.79
C LEU A 49 20.09 -16.87 11.15
N ILE A 50 21.03 -15.94 11.29
CA ILE A 50 21.93 -15.82 12.44
C ILE A 50 21.46 -14.68 13.32
N PHE A 51 21.23 -14.97 14.60
CA PHE A 51 20.89 -13.99 15.63
C PHE A 51 21.61 -14.32 16.95
N ARG A 52 21.89 -13.31 17.77
CA ARG A 52 22.58 -13.51 19.06
C ARG A 52 21.57 -13.84 20.16
N ASP A 53 21.87 -14.88 20.94
CA ASP A 53 21.08 -15.29 22.09
C ASP A 53 21.30 -14.39 23.31
N GLN A 54 20.61 -14.67 24.41
CA GLN A 54 20.72 -13.93 25.67
C GLN A 54 22.13 -13.99 26.32
N HIS A 55 23.00 -14.87 25.85
CA HIS A 55 24.39 -15.00 26.27
C HIS A 55 25.37 -14.35 25.26
N GLY A 56 24.85 -13.72 24.21
CA GLY A 56 25.64 -13.07 23.16
C GLY A 56 26.21 -14.02 22.10
N VAL A 57 25.84 -15.31 22.15
CA VAL A 57 26.32 -16.35 21.23
C VAL A 57 25.45 -16.35 19.97
N GLU A 58 26.07 -16.39 18.81
CA GLU A 58 25.35 -16.49 17.53
C GLU A 58 24.71 -17.86 17.36
N ARG A 59 23.42 -17.86 16.99
CA ARG A 59 22.61 -19.05 16.76
C ARG A 59 22.04 -19.00 15.35
N ASP A 60 22.15 -20.11 14.63
CA ASP A 60 21.52 -20.27 13.33
C ASP A 60 20.13 -20.92 13.49
N LEU A 61 19.11 -20.09 13.34
CA LEU A 61 17.75 -20.37 13.79
C LEU A 61 16.92 -21.21 12.80
N VAL A 62 17.42 -21.46 11.60
CA VAL A 62 16.65 -22.12 10.53
C VAL A 62 17.35 -23.36 9.99
N VAL A 63 16.61 -24.39 9.57
CA VAL A 63 17.19 -25.57 8.91
C VAL A 63 17.54 -25.22 7.45
N GLY A 64 18.62 -25.79 6.94
CA GLY A 64 19.05 -25.65 5.54
C GLY A 64 20.29 -26.50 5.28
N PHE A 65 20.94 -26.28 4.13
CA PHE A 65 22.20 -26.95 3.80
C PHE A 65 23.40 -26.00 3.89
N ASP A 66 24.60 -26.53 4.17
CA ASP A 66 25.83 -25.75 4.12
C ASP A 66 26.15 -25.26 2.70
N ASN A 67 25.86 -26.07 1.67
CA ASN A 67 26.12 -25.77 0.27
C ASN A 67 24.81 -25.71 -0.54
N ALA A 68 24.65 -24.65 -1.34
CA ALA A 68 23.47 -24.41 -2.17
C ALA A 68 23.20 -25.55 -3.18
N SER A 69 24.23 -26.25 -3.66
CA SER A 69 24.05 -27.34 -4.62
C SER A 69 23.18 -28.47 -4.10
N TYR A 70 23.17 -28.70 -2.77
CA TYR A 70 22.40 -29.79 -2.16
C TYR A 70 20.89 -29.61 -2.29
N TYR A 71 20.39 -28.37 -2.39
CA TYR A 71 18.97 -28.11 -2.61
C TYR A 71 18.44 -28.76 -3.90
N SER A 72 19.28 -28.84 -4.93
CA SER A 72 18.91 -29.38 -6.25
C SER A 72 19.11 -30.88 -6.44
N VAL A 73 19.85 -31.54 -5.54
CA VAL A 73 20.20 -32.97 -5.68
C VAL A 73 19.66 -33.84 -4.56
N ASP A 74 19.21 -33.25 -3.46
CA ASP A 74 18.56 -33.99 -2.38
C ASP A 74 17.24 -34.58 -2.88
N LYS A 75 17.12 -35.91 -2.78
CA LYS A 75 15.95 -36.64 -3.27
C LYS A 75 14.78 -36.59 -2.29
N SER A 76 15.05 -36.29 -1.02
CA SER A 76 13.99 -36.15 -0.01
C SER A 76 13.26 -34.83 -0.14
N HIS A 77 13.95 -33.79 -0.64
CA HIS A 77 13.50 -32.43 -0.85
C HIS A 77 12.49 -31.95 0.20
N PRO A 78 12.89 -31.82 1.48
CA PRO A 78 11.97 -31.47 2.55
C PRO A 78 11.65 -29.96 2.56
N HIS A 79 11.58 -29.31 1.39
CA HIS A 79 11.13 -27.93 1.20
C HIS A 79 11.83 -26.89 2.09
N LEU A 80 13.12 -27.10 2.43
CA LEU A 80 13.82 -26.33 3.48
C LEU A 80 13.91 -24.82 3.18
N GLY A 81 13.00 -24.03 3.74
CA GLY A 81 13.03 -22.57 3.61
C GLY A 81 12.61 -22.03 2.25
N GLY A 82 12.11 -22.88 1.35
CA GLY A 82 11.71 -22.50 -0.01
C GLY A 82 10.34 -21.84 -0.08
N VAL A 83 10.04 -21.28 -1.24
CA VAL A 83 8.70 -20.80 -1.60
C VAL A 83 7.94 -21.92 -2.29
N PRO A 84 7.09 -22.69 -1.58
CA PRO A 84 6.23 -23.68 -2.23
C PRO A 84 5.26 -22.98 -3.18
N GLY A 85 5.05 -23.56 -4.36
CA GLY A 85 4.28 -22.90 -5.40
C GLY A 85 4.07 -23.72 -6.68
N ARG A 86 3.18 -23.30 -7.59
CA ARG A 86 2.41 -22.03 -7.53
C ARG A 86 1.24 -22.01 -6.55
N TYR A 87 0.97 -23.15 -5.90
CA TYR A 87 -0.02 -23.29 -4.84
C TYR A 87 0.58 -24.07 -3.65
N ALA A 88 0.75 -23.41 -2.51
CA ALA A 88 1.26 -24.01 -1.29
C ALA A 88 0.26 -24.99 -0.69
N ASN A 89 0.74 -25.92 0.13
CA ASN A 89 -0.08 -26.93 0.81
C ASN A 89 -0.87 -27.82 -0.18
N ARG A 90 -1.90 -28.52 0.31
CA ARG A 90 -2.58 -29.59 -0.42
C ARG A 90 -3.72 -29.06 -1.30
N ILE A 91 -3.87 -29.67 -2.48
CA ILE A 91 -5.03 -29.57 -3.35
C ILE A 91 -5.71 -30.94 -3.40
N LYS A 92 -6.96 -30.98 -2.98
CA LYS A 92 -7.77 -32.20 -2.92
C LYS A 92 -7.91 -32.86 -4.28
N ASN A 93 -7.69 -34.18 -4.33
CA ASN A 93 -7.84 -35.00 -5.54
C ASN A 93 -7.02 -34.46 -6.73
N SER A 94 -5.96 -33.70 -6.46
CA SER A 94 -5.12 -33.06 -7.48
C SER A 94 -5.93 -32.36 -8.58
N SER A 95 -7.04 -31.72 -8.21
CA SER A 95 -7.92 -31.06 -9.19
C SER A 95 -8.72 -29.92 -8.58
N PHE A 96 -9.15 -29.00 -9.44
CA PHE A 96 -10.01 -27.87 -9.08
C PHE A 96 -10.84 -27.42 -10.27
N VAL A 97 -11.80 -26.52 -10.02
CA VAL A 97 -12.70 -26.00 -11.06
C VAL A 97 -12.57 -24.49 -11.16
N ILE A 98 -12.33 -23.97 -12.36
CA ILE A 98 -12.37 -22.52 -12.67
C ILE A 98 -13.38 -22.31 -13.79
N ASP A 99 -14.34 -21.41 -13.57
CA ASP A 99 -15.37 -21.03 -14.55
C ASP A 99 -16.11 -22.26 -15.14
N GLY A 100 -16.37 -23.28 -14.32
CA GLY A 100 -17.04 -24.53 -14.74
C GLY A 100 -16.14 -25.55 -15.44
N HIS A 101 -14.87 -25.23 -15.69
CA HIS A 101 -13.89 -26.14 -16.27
C HIS A 101 -13.05 -26.82 -15.17
N ARG A 102 -13.02 -28.16 -15.19
CA ARG A 102 -12.17 -28.95 -14.29
C ARG A 102 -10.74 -29.02 -14.84
N TYR A 103 -9.78 -28.71 -13.98
CA TYR A 103 -8.34 -28.86 -14.22
C TYR A 103 -7.78 -29.96 -13.33
N ALA A 104 -6.84 -30.73 -13.85
CA ALA A 104 -6.07 -31.71 -13.11
C ALA A 104 -4.62 -31.24 -13.01
N VAL A 105 -4.06 -31.32 -11.81
CA VAL A 105 -2.66 -31.06 -11.49
C VAL A 105 -1.96 -32.36 -11.12
N LEU A 106 -0.62 -32.36 -11.09
CA LEU A 106 0.14 -33.58 -10.86
C LEU A 106 0.19 -33.96 -9.38
N PRO A 107 -0.24 -35.18 -9.00
CA PRO A 107 -0.14 -35.65 -7.62
C PRO A 107 1.32 -35.93 -7.22
N ASN A 108 1.60 -35.77 -5.93
CA ASN A 108 2.89 -36.11 -5.30
C ASN A 108 2.74 -36.57 -3.84
N GLU A 109 1.52 -36.72 -3.32
CA GLU A 109 1.28 -37.13 -1.93
C GLU A 109 0.11 -38.12 -1.81
N ASN A 110 0.11 -38.92 -0.74
CA ASN A 110 -0.91 -39.92 -0.42
C ASN A 110 -1.03 -41.03 -1.49
N PRO A 111 0.02 -41.85 -1.73
CA PRO A 111 -0.03 -42.93 -2.72
C PRO A 111 -1.02 -44.03 -2.32
N GLU A 112 -1.84 -44.44 -3.29
CA GLU A 112 -2.84 -45.52 -3.15
C GLU A 112 -2.62 -46.61 -4.21
N PRO A 113 -3.15 -47.84 -4.02
CA PRO A 113 -3.11 -48.87 -5.06
C PRO A 113 -3.73 -48.38 -6.38
N GLY A 114 -2.90 -48.23 -7.41
CA GLY A 114 -3.31 -47.69 -8.71
C GLY A 114 -2.98 -46.20 -8.93
N SER A 115 -2.49 -45.49 -7.90
CA SER A 115 -1.95 -44.14 -8.00
C SER A 115 -0.61 -44.03 -7.25
N GLU A 116 0.45 -44.59 -7.86
CA GLU A 116 1.78 -44.70 -7.25
C GLU A 116 2.41 -43.35 -6.88
N GLN A 117 2.04 -42.29 -7.59
CA GLN A 117 2.53 -40.92 -7.35
C GLN A 117 1.75 -40.17 -6.28
N GLY A 118 0.59 -40.67 -5.85
CA GLY A 118 -0.30 -39.96 -4.94
C GLY A 118 -1.69 -39.70 -5.50
N VAL A 119 -2.61 -39.26 -4.66
CA VAL A 119 -3.95 -38.80 -5.07
C VAL A 119 -4.12 -37.28 -4.88
N ASP A 120 -3.22 -36.65 -4.13
CA ASP A 120 -3.24 -35.21 -3.83
C ASP A 120 -1.97 -34.51 -4.30
N THR A 121 -2.12 -33.21 -4.55
CA THR A 121 -1.01 -32.33 -4.93
C THR A 121 -0.60 -31.51 -3.71
N LEU A 122 0.62 -31.68 -3.25
CA LEU A 122 1.25 -30.90 -2.20
C LEU A 122 2.24 -29.91 -2.82
N HIS A 123 2.18 -28.65 -2.38
CA HIS A 123 3.14 -27.58 -2.73
C HIS A 123 3.32 -27.34 -4.23
N GLY A 124 2.27 -27.60 -5.02
CA GLY A 124 2.26 -27.36 -6.46
C GLY A 124 2.77 -28.52 -7.30
N GLY A 125 3.02 -29.69 -6.71
CA GLY A 125 3.32 -30.92 -7.44
C GLY A 125 4.79 -31.35 -7.35
N PRO A 126 5.18 -32.42 -8.08
CA PRO A 126 6.53 -32.98 -8.02
C PRO A 126 7.64 -32.06 -8.54
N ASP A 127 7.32 -31.01 -9.32
CA ASP A 127 8.26 -29.94 -9.71
C ASP A 127 7.66 -28.55 -9.43
N GLY A 128 7.20 -28.36 -8.19
CA GLY A 128 6.76 -27.08 -7.62
C GLY A 128 7.87 -26.01 -7.60
N TRP A 129 7.56 -24.80 -7.12
CA TRP A 129 8.51 -23.68 -7.19
C TRP A 129 9.76 -23.87 -6.35
N ASP A 130 9.62 -24.51 -5.20
CA ASP A 130 10.70 -24.90 -4.30
C ASP A 130 11.68 -25.93 -4.92
N TRP A 131 11.25 -26.65 -5.96
CA TRP A 131 12.09 -27.54 -6.79
C TRP A 131 12.83 -26.84 -7.94
N ARG A 132 12.72 -25.51 -8.04
CA ARG A 132 13.17 -24.80 -9.24
C ARG A 132 14.13 -23.68 -8.91
N ASN A 133 15.06 -23.43 -9.82
CA ASN A 133 15.94 -22.28 -9.73
C ASN A 133 15.18 -20.99 -10.08
N PHE A 134 15.23 -20.03 -9.16
CA PHE A 134 14.85 -18.66 -9.44
C PHE A 134 16.04 -17.90 -10.01
N THR A 135 15.75 -16.87 -10.79
CA THR A 135 16.75 -15.89 -11.23
C THR A 135 16.96 -14.86 -10.13
N VAL A 136 18.22 -14.58 -9.78
CA VAL A 136 18.55 -13.48 -8.87
C VAL A 136 18.44 -12.16 -9.65
N VAL A 137 17.48 -11.33 -9.27
CA VAL A 137 17.19 -10.05 -9.93
C VAL A 137 18.04 -8.92 -9.35
N SER A 138 18.17 -8.88 -8.02
CA SER A 138 19.02 -7.90 -7.33
C SER A 138 19.50 -8.42 -5.98
N HIS A 139 20.67 -7.94 -5.55
CA HIS A 139 21.27 -8.28 -4.28
C HIS A 139 22.02 -7.07 -3.73
N THR A 140 21.65 -6.63 -2.53
CA THR A 140 22.28 -5.53 -1.79
C THR A 140 22.77 -6.04 -0.45
N ARG A 141 23.46 -5.19 0.33
CA ARG A 141 23.87 -5.54 1.71
C ARG A 141 22.70 -5.99 2.59
N SER A 142 21.48 -5.50 2.36
CA SER A 142 20.34 -5.75 3.26
C SER A 142 19.11 -6.32 2.54
N SER A 143 19.21 -6.70 1.26
CA SER A 143 18.08 -7.27 0.52
C SER A 143 18.50 -8.17 -0.64
N VAL A 144 17.66 -9.15 -0.96
CA VAL A 144 17.79 -9.99 -2.15
C VAL A 144 16.42 -10.18 -2.81
N VAL A 145 16.39 -10.15 -4.13
CA VAL A 145 15.17 -10.29 -4.94
C VAL A 145 15.36 -11.40 -5.96
N PHE A 146 14.41 -12.32 -6.00
CA PHE A 146 14.35 -13.46 -6.90
C PHE A 146 13.15 -13.33 -7.85
N SER A 147 13.26 -13.90 -9.05
CA SER A 147 12.14 -14.04 -9.98
C SER A 147 12.02 -15.44 -10.56
N ILE A 148 10.80 -15.91 -10.76
CA ILE A 148 10.51 -17.14 -11.50
C ILE A 148 9.46 -16.87 -12.57
N PHE A 149 9.64 -17.54 -13.71
CA PHE A 149 8.61 -17.68 -14.73
C PHE A 149 8.08 -19.11 -14.71
N ASP A 150 6.78 -19.26 -14.51
CA ASP A 150 6.11 -20.53 -14.48
C ASP A 150 5.16 -20.66 -15.69
N PRO A 151 5.51 -21.47 -16.71
CA PRO A 151 4.77 -21.52 -17.97
C PRO A 151 3.39 -22.17 -17.81
N ALA A 152 2.51 -21.93 -18.78
CA ALA A 152 1.20 -22.59 -18.84
C ALA A 152 1.35 -24.10 -18.98
N GLY A 153 0.54 -24.85 -18.24
CA GLY A 153 0.53 -26.32 -18.21
C GLY A 153 1.58 -26.94 -17.31
N LYS A 154 2.46 -26.15 -16.69
CA LYS A 154 3.46 -26.67 -15.75
C LYS A 154 2.76 -27.24 -14.51
N GLU A 155 3.14 -28.46 -14.12
CA GLU A 155 2.46 -29.27 -13.09
C GLU A 155 0.93 -29.42 -13.29
N GLY A 156 0.43 -29.20 -14.51
CA GLY A 156 -0.99 -29.22 -14.85
C GLY A 156 -1.75 -27.92 -14.60
N PHE A 157 -1.11 -26.88 -14.05
CA PHE A 157 -1.77 -25.60 -13.81
C PHE A 157 -2.04 -24.83 -15.12
N PRO A 158 -3.23 -24.23 -15.29
CA PRO A 158 -3.50 -23.36 -16.43
C PRO A 158 -2.71 -22.05 -16.32
N GLY A 159 -2.48 -21.41 -17.46
CA GLY A 159 -1.94 -20.04 -17.49
C GLY A 159 -0.46 -19.88 -17.11
N GLU A 160 0.12 -18.79 -17.59
CA GLU A 160 1.50 -18.40 -17.34
C GLU A 160 1.54 -17.50 -16.09
N VAL A 161 2.44 -17.78 -15.13
CA VAL A 161 2.65 -16.95 -13.94
C VAL A 161 4.07 -16.39 -13.92
N VAL A 162 4.20 -15.10 -13.60
CA VAL A 162 5.48 -14.47 -13.26
C VAL A 162 5.43 -14.09 -11.78
N SER A 163 6.46 -14.42 -11.02
CA SER A 163 6.55 -14.05 -9.61
C SER A 163 7.88 -13.42 -9.24
N ILE A 164 7.82 -12.46 -8.32
CA ILE A 164 8.94 -11.78 -7.68
C ILE A 164 8.88 -12.04 -6.17
N ILE A 165 9.97 -12.54 -5.61
CA ILE A 165 10.14 -12.81 -4.18
C ILE A 165 11.22 -11.88 -3.66
N SER A 166 10.90 -11.07 -2.65
CA SER A 166 11.82 -10.10 -2.05
C SER A 166 12.01 -10.39 -0.57
N TYR A 167 13.27 -10.46 -0.16
CA TYR A 167 13.67 -10.55 1.24
C TYR A 167 14.50 -9.33 1.62
N ALA A 168 14.24 -8.75 2.79
CA ALA A 168 15.02 -7.63 3.30
C ALA A 168 15.22 -7.73 4.81
N LEU A 169 16.37 -7.26 5.30
CA LEU A 169 16.63 -7.08 6.72
C LEU A 169 16.60 -5.58 7.06
N ARG A 170 15.88 -5.22 8.11
CA ARG A 170 15.77 -3.84 8.64
C ARG A 170 15.96 -3.87 10.16
N GLY A 171 17.19 -3.63 10.61
CA GLY A 171 17.55 -3.84 12.02
C GLY A 171 17.41 -5.32 12.40
N ARG A 172 16.47 -5.64 13.30
CA ARG A 172 16.10 -7.01 13.69
C ARG A 172 14.81 -7.52 13.02
N ASP A 173 14.27 -6.81 12.05
CA ASP A 173 13.12 -7.26 11.26
C ASP A 173 13.62 -7.98 9.99
N TRP A 174 13.10 -9.17 9.72
CA TRP A 174 13.17 -9.84 8.42
C TRP A 174 11.83 -9.67 7.70
N ASP A 175 11.83 -8.89 6.63
CA ASP A 175 10.67 -8.62 5.79
C ASP A 175 10.66 -9.53 4.55
N ILE A 176 9.49 -10.10 4.26
CA ILE A 176 9.21 -10.92 3.08
C ILE A 176 8.09 -10.25 2.27
N SER A 177 8.26 -10.16 0.95
CA SER A 177 7.19 -9.81 0.03
C SER A 177 7.21 -10.75 -1.18
N MET A 178 6.08 -11.40 -1.43
CA MET A 178 5.89 -12.29 -2.58
C MET A 178 4.78 -11.71 -3.46
N VAL A 179 5.09 -11.49 -4.72
CA VAL A 179 4.14 -10.95 -5.71
C VAL A 179 4.07 -11.92 -6.88
N ALA A 180 2.87 -12.32 -7.29
CA ALA A 180 2.67 -13.21 -8.43
C ALA A 180 1.53 -12.73 -9.32
N MET A 181 1.74 -12.82 -10.64
CA MET A 181 0.80 -12.36 -11.65
C MET A 181 0.49 -13.48 -12.64
N ALA A 182 -0.78 -13.81 -12.76
CA ALA A 182 -1.30 -14.61 -13.86
C ALA A 182 -1.35 -13.75 -15.14
N THR A 183 -0.66 -14.14 -16.20
CA THR A 183 -0.45 -13.28 -17.37
C THR A 183 -1.29 -13.65 -18.60
N THR A 184 -1.84 -14.87 -18.64
CA THR A 184 -2.59 -15.36 -19.81
C THR A 184 -4.03 -15.80 -19.53
N VAL A 185 -4.27 -16.63 -18.52
CA VAL A 185 -5.62 -17.06 -18.10
C VAL A 185 -5.70 -17.14 -16.58
N LYS A 186 -6.91 -17.32 -16.05
CA LYS A 186 -7.13 -17.58 -14.62
C LYS A 186 -6.38 -18.85 -14.17
N THR A 187 -5.69 -18.76 -13.05
CA THR A 187 -4.94 -19.85 -12.42
C THR A 187 -5.00 -19.70 -10.90
N PRO A 188 -4.96 -20.81 -10.14
CA PRO A 188 -4.80 -20.70 -8.70
C PRO A 188 -3.38 -20.20 -8.36
N ILE A 189 -3.30 -19.35 -7.34
CA ILE A 189 -2.05 -18.86 -6.75
C ILE A 189 -2.26 -18.73 -5.25
N MET A 190 -1.40 -19.39 -4.47
CA MET A 190 -1.29 -19.23 -3.02
C MET A 190 0.15 -19.56 -2.64
N LEU A 191 0.90 -18.60 -2.14
CA LEU A 191 2.32 -18.79 -1.84
C LEU A 191 2.54 -18.83 -0.34
N SER A 192 3.67 -19.38 0.07
CA SER A 192 4.16 -19.24 1.44
C SER A 192 5.69 -19.30 1.49
N SER A 193 6.25 -19.20 2.70
CA SER A 193 7.65 -19.47 2.99
C SER A 193 7.75 -20.65 3.94
N HIS A 194 8.35 -21.75 3.50
CA HIS A 194 8.39 -23.00 4.23
C HIS A 194 9.59 -23.07 5.19
N THR A 195 9.69 -22.10 6.10
CA THR A 195 10.86 -21.94 6.99
C THR A 195 10.80 -22.88 8.20
N TYR A 196 11.85 -23.67 8.39
CA TYR A 196 12.00 -24.62 9.49
C TYR A 196 12.79 -24.02 10.66
N TRP A 197 12.12 -23.68 11.75
CA TRP A 197 12.67 -22.96 12.90
C TRP A 197 13.18 -23.87 14.02
N ASN A 198 14.30 -23.49 14.62
CA ASN A 198 14.74 -23.92 15.95
C ASN A 198 15.46 -22.73 16.61
N LEU A 199 14.84 -22.10 17.59
CA LEU A 199 15.33 -20.87 18.23
C LEU A 199 16.54 -21.09 19.16
N ASP A 200 16.91 -22.35 19.41
CA ASP A 200 18.12 -22.71 20.13
C ASP A 200 19.30 -22.99 19.16
N GLY A 201 19.06 -22.95 17.85
CA GLY A 201 20.04 -23.31 16.83
C GLY A 201 20.56 -24.74 16.98
N PHE A 202 19.72 -25.63 17.53
CA PHE A 202 20.06 -27.01 17.90
C PHE A 202 21.17 -27.14 18.95
N ALA A 203 21.52 -26.05 19.65
CA ALA A 203 22.62 -26.00 20.61
C ALA A 203 22.20 -26.27 22.06
N ASN A 204 20.91 -26.50 22.30
CA ASN A 204 20.37 -26.77 23.63
C ASN A 204 20.88 -28.11 24.16
N ASP A 205 21.57 -28.04 25.31
CA ASP A 205 22.23 -29.17 25.97
C ASP A 205 21.29 -30.02 26.84
N VAL A 206 20.01 -29.64 26.91
CA VAL A 206 18.96 -30.38 27.62
C VAL A 206 18.09 -31.17 26.64
N THR A 207 17.77 -30.60 25.48
CA THR A 207 16.92 -31.23 24.46
C THR A 207 17.34 -30.85 23.04
N ARG A 208 17.12 -31.77 22.10
CA ARG A 208 17.32 -31.54 20.66
C ARG A 208 16.04 -31.19 19.90
N SER A 209 14.90 -31.18 20.59
CA SER A 209 13.59 -30.89 19.99
C SER A 209 13.23 -29.41 20.12
N ALA A 210 12.31 -28.94 19.27
CA ALA A 210 11.66 -27.64 19.41
C ALA A 210 10.41 -27.70 20.32
N LEU A 211 10.13 -28.84 20.94
CA LEU A 211 8.94 -29.03 21.78
C LEU A 211 8.93 -28.17 23.04
N ASN A 212 10.09 -27.75 23.53
CA ASN A 212 10.22 -26.81 24.65
C ASN A 212 9.98 -25.34 24.25
N HIS A 213 9.86 -25.04 22.95
CA HIS A 213 9.57 -23.68 22.50
C HIS A 213 8.11 -23.34 22.84
N SER A 214 7.88 -22.10 23.24
CA SER A 214 6.55 -21.57 23.54
C SER A 214 5.99 -20.86 22.31
N LEU A 215 4.78 -21.25 21.90
CA LEU A 215 4.02 -20.68 20.80
C LEU A 215 2.77 -19.96 21.33
N HIS A 216 2.46 -18.80 20.76
CA HIS A 216 1.21 -18.07 20.98
C HIS A 216 0.66 -17.57 19.64
N LEU A 217 -0.61 -17.83 19.36
CA LEU A 217 -1.32 -17.50 18.13
C LEU A 217 -2.60 -16.70 18.46
N PRO A 218 -2.50 -15.42 18.89
CA PRO A 218 -3.59 -14.69 19.56
C PRO A 218 -4.90 -14.59 18.78
N TYR A 219 -4.86 -14.69 17.44
CA TYR A 219 -6.04 -14.60 16.57
C TYR A 219 -6.53 -15.96 16.08
N SER A 220 -5.94 -17.07 16.55
CA SER A 220 -6.17 -18.42 16.05
C SER A 220 -7.14 -19.25 16.89
N GLY A 221 -8.29 -18.66 17.24
CA GLY A 221 -9.38 -19.37 17.93
C GLY A 221 -10.07 -20.45 17.08
N GLN A 222 -9.72 -20.56 15.80
CA GLN A 222 -10.25 -21.56 14.87
C GLN A 222 -9.13 -22.08 13.95
N ARG A 223 -9.42 -23.17 13.24
CA ARG A 223 -8.53 -23.81 12.26
C ARG A 223 -9.35 -24.54 11.19
N ILE A 224 -8.73 -24.86 10.07
CA ILE A 224 -9.34 -25.68 9.02
C ILE A 224 -9.42 -27.14 9.50
N GLY A 225 -10.58 -27.75 9.32
CA GLY A 225 -10.79 -29.19 9.55
C GLY A 225 -10.22 -30.00 8.39
N VAL A 226 -9.50 -31.07 8.72
CA VAL A 226 -8.87 -31.96 7.75
C VAL A 226 -9.23 -33.41 8.07
N ASP A 227 -9.17 -34.26 7.04
CA ASP A 227 -9.34 -35.71 7.19
C ASP A 227 -8.04 -36.41 7.61
N SER A 228 -8.04 -37.76 7.60
CA SER A 228 -6.93 -38.58 8.06
C SER A 228 -5.65 -38.44 7.21
N ILE A 229 -5.76 -37.93 5.99
CA ILE A 229 -4.64 -37.67 5.08
C ILE A 229 -4.37 -36.17 4.91
N LEU A 230 -4.89 -35.35 5.83
CA LEU A 230 -4.67 -33.90 5.93
C LEU A 230 -5.32 -33.08 4.82
N ILE A 231 -6.35 -33.61 4.16
CA ILE A 231 -7.11 -32.88 3.14
C ILE A 231 -8.29 -32.13 3.79
N PRO A 232 -8.53 -30.85 3.43
CA PRO A 232 -9.64 -30.09 3.99
C PRO A 232 -11.02 -30.75 3.77
N THR A 233 -11.82 -30.77 4.84
CA THR A 233 -13.17 -31.35 4.82
C THR A 233 -14.25 -30.35 4.41
N GLY A 234 -13.95 -29.04 4.47
CA GLY A 234 -14.92 -27.94 4.38
C GLY A 234 -15.29 -27.34 5.75
N ASP A 235 -14.92 -28.01 6.84
CA ASP A 235 -15.23 -27.53 8.20
C ASP A 235 -14.21 -26.51 8.71
N ILE A 236 -14.68 -25.53 9.47
CA ILE A 236 -13.84 -24.64 10.29
C ILE A 236 -14.09 -25.00 11.75
N LEU A 237 -13.07 -25.59 12.37
CA LEU A 237 -13.16 -26.11 13.73
C LEU A 237 -12.70 -25.06 14.75
N PRO A 238 -13.43 -24.87 15.85
CA PRO A 238 -12.94 -24.04 16.95
C PRO A 238 -11.75 -24.71 17.63
N ASN A 239 -10.91 -23.90 18.28
CA ASN A 239 -9.87 -24.34 19.20
C ASN A 239 -10.34 -24.04 20.64
N PRO A 240 -11.03 -24.98 21.32
CA PRO A 240 -11.52 -24.76 22.68
C PRO A 240 -10.38 -24.50 23.64
N LEU A 241 -10.67 -23.76 24.72
CA LEU A 241 -9.72 -23.52 25.81
C LEU A 241 -9.15 -24.85 26.33
N ASP A 242 -7.85 -24.89 26.56
CA ASP A 242 -7.06 -26.03 27.04
C ASP A 242 -7.03 -27.26 26.11
N SER A 243 -7.65 -27.21 24.92
CA SER A 243 -7.50 -28.27 23.91
C SER A 243 -6.06 -28.39 23.41
N VAL A 244 -5.70 -29.51 22.76
CA VAL A 244 -4.34 -29.71 22.20
C VAL A 244 -3.94 -28.63 21.18
N ASN A 245 -4.93 -27.96 20.57
CA ASN A 245 -4.76 -26.87 19.60
C ASN A 245 -4.97 -25.47 20.20
N ASP A 246 -5.10 -25.33 21.53
CA ASP A 246 -5.19 -24.04 22.20
C ASP A 246 -3.82 -23.36 22.32
N PHE A 247 -3.41 -22.72 21.23
CA PHE A 247 -2.27 -21.79 21.20
C PHE A 247 -2.72 -20.33 21.23
N TRP A 248 -4.01 -20.03 21.22
CA TRP A 248 -4.52 -18.66 21.09
C TRP A 248 -4.81 -17.99 22.43
N SER A 249 -5.24 -18.76 23.43
CA SER A 249 -5.63 -18.20 24.73
C SER A 249 -4.46 -17.64 25.53
N LYS A 250 -3.29 -18.29 25.45
CA LYS A 250 -2.04 -17.91 26.13
C LYS A 250 -0.84 -18.60 25.48
N PRO A 251 0.40 -18.11 25.69
CA PRO A 251 1.59 -18.83 25.27
C PRO A 251 1.65 -20.24 25.88
N ARG A 252 1.88 -21.26 25.05
CA ARG A 252 1.96 -22.68 25.46
C ARG A 252 3.16 -23.35 24.79
N GLN A 253 3.85 -24.25 25.50
CA GLN A 253 4.91 -25.04 24.88
C GLN A 253 4.33 -25.97 23.82
N ILE A 254 4.98 -26.09 22.66
CA ILE A 254 4.54 -26.98 21.57
C ILE A 254 4.44 -28.43 22.08
N GLY A 255 5.35 -28.84 22.98
CA GLY A 255 5.39 -30.15 23.60
C GLY A 255 4.34 -30.41 24.68
N ALA A 256 3.59 -29.40 25.12
CA ALA A 256 2.77 -29.51 26.33
C ALA A 256 1.65 -30.56 26.24
N ALA A 257 1.17 -30.88 25.04
CA ALA A 257 0.13 -31.89 24.81
C ALA A 257 0.68 -33.28 24.48
N PHE A 258 2.00 -33.47 24.41
CA PHE A 258 2.59 -34.77 24.09
C PHE A 258 2.31 -35.77 25.21
N GLY A 259 1.66 -36.87 24.86
CA GLY A 259 1.16 -37.88 25.80
C GLY A 259 -0.36 -37.80 26.05
N GLU A 260 -1.03 -36.75 25.57
CA GLU A 260 -2.49 -36.68 25.54
C GLU A 260 -3.05 -37.50 24.37
N ALA A 261 -4.06 -38.34 24.62
CA ALA A 261 -4.71 -39.15 23.58
C ALA A 261 -5.33 -38.29 22.45
N ALA A 262 -5.75 -37.06 22.76
CA ALA A 262 -6.33 -36.14 21.79
C ALA A 262 -5.31 -35.57 20.77
N LEU A 263 -4.00 -35.73 21.02
CA LEU A 263 -2.96 -35.33 20.07
C LEU A 263 -2.68 -36.40 19.00
N GLU A 264 -3.07 -37.66 19.26
CA GLU A 264 -2.98 -38.74 18.28
C GLU A 264 -3.97 -38.48 17.12
N GLY A 265 -3.48 -38.52 15.89
CA GLY A 265 -4.26 -38.17 14.69
C GLY A 265 -4.27 -36.68 14.35
N ASN A 266 -3.79 -35.79 15.23
CA ASN A 266 -3.85 -34.34 15.03
C ASN A 266 -2.94 -33.81 13.89
N CYS A 267 -2.04 -34.66 13.38
CA CYS A 267 -1.21 -34.38 12.21
C CYS A 267 -1.35 -35.47 11.13
N GLY A 268 -2.55 -36.05 11.02
CA GLY A 268 -2.85 -37.16 10.10
C GLY A 268 -2.82 -38.52 10.78
N GLU A 269 -3.23 -39.55 10.05
CA GLU A 269 -3.34 -40.91 10.56
C GLU A 269 -1.99 -41.42 11.11
N ASN A 270 -2.03 -42.06 12.28
CA ASN A 270 -0.84 -42.57 12.98
C ASN A 270 0.24 -41.51 13.25
N CYS A 271 -0.13 -40.23 13.29
CA CYS A 271 0.75 -39.12 13.58
C CYS A 271 0.45 -38.52 14.96
N THR A 272 1.51 -38.12 15.69
CA THR A 272 1.41 -37.38 16.95
C THR A 272 2.18 -36.07 16.79
N GLY A 273 1.49 -34.93 16.92
CA GLY A 273 2.06 -33.62 16.69
C GLY A 273 1.07 -32.67 15.99
N TYR A 274 1.62 -31.68 15.29
CA TYR A 274 0.86 -30.62 14.63
C TYR A 274 1.20 -30.58 13.15
N ASP A 275 0.16 -30.58 12.31
CA ASP A 275 0.20 -30.22 10.89
C ASP A 275 -1.16 -29.60 10.52
N ASN A 276 -1.41 -28.37 10.99
CA ASN A 276 -2.74 -27.76 10.94
C ASN A 276 -2.68 -26.31 10.42
N CYS A 277 -3.70 -25.93 9.64
CA CYS A 277 -3.91 -24.55 9.17
C CYS A 277 -4.79 -23.78 10.17
N TYR A 278 -4.19 -22.90 10.97
CA TYR A 278 -4.90 -22.03 11.91
C TYR A 278 -5.37 -20.76 11.19
N THR A 279 -6.64 -20.37 11.40
CA THR A 279 -7.20 -19.15 10.79
C THR A 279 -6.83 -17.93 11.62
N ILE A 280 -6.55 -16.79 11.00
CA ILE A 280 -6.19 -15.55 11.68
C ILE A 280 -7.42 -14.63 11.73
N ASN A 281 -8.21 -14.74 12.80
CA ASN A 281 -9.45 -13.99 12.96
C ASN A 281 -9.22 -12.61 13.60
N ARG A 282 -8.87 -11.61 12.77
CA ARG A 282 -8.73 -10.21 13.22
C ARG A 282 -10.05 -9.43 13.27
N GLY A 283 -11.09 -9.97 12.62
CA GLY A 283 -12.41 -9.37 12.45
C GLY A 283 -13.14 -8.86 13.71
N PRO A 284 -12.93 -9.40 14.93
CA PRO A 284 -13.54 -8.86 16.14
C PRO A 284 -12.98 -7.52 16.63
N HIS A 285 -11.82 -7.07 16.14
CA HIS A 285 -11.02 -5.99 16.77
C HIS A 285 -11.03 -4.63 16.04
N GLY A 286 -11.83 -4.45 14.97
CA GLY A 286 -11.95 -3.17 14.25
C GLY A 286 -11.02 -3.04 13.03
N SER A 287 -10.68 -1.81 12.62
CA SER A 287 -9.74 -1.57 11.51
C SER A 287 -8.35 -2.03 11.91
N PHE A 288 -7.80 -3.01 11.19
CA PHE A 288 -6.56 -3.68 11.52
C PHE A 288 -5.46 -3.30 10.51
N ASP A 289 -4.33 -2.81 11.01
CA ASP A 289 -3.09 -2.70 10.24
C ASP A 289 -2.14 -3.79 10.71
N TRP A 290 -1.92 -4.78 9.84
CA TRP A 290 -1.10 -5.94 10.14
C TRP A 290 0.35 -5.60 10.50
N ARG A 291 0.84 -4.41 10.16
CA ARG A 291 2.19 -3.95 10.48
C ARG A 291 2.36 -3.48 11.91
N THR A 292 1.27 -3.08 12.56
CA THR A 292 1.29 -2.35 13.85
C THR A 292 0.36 -2.97 14.90
N SER A 293 -0.65 -3.74 14.50
CA SER A 293 -1.72 -4.24 15.38
C SER A 293 -1.36 -5.50 16.18
N GLY A 294 -0.08 -5.69 16.50
CA GLY A 294 0.45 -6.86 17.22
C GLY A 294 0.73 -8.08 16.31
N PRO A 295 1.57 -9.03 16.78
CA PRO A 295 1.93 -10.20 15.99
C PRO A 295 0.79 -11.22 15.95
N VAL A 296 0.71 -11.97 14.85
CA VAL A 296 -0.23 -13.09 14.72
C VAL A 296 0.32 -14.42 15.23
N ALA A 297 1.63 -14.49 15.39
CA ALA A 297 2.30 -15.58 16.04
C ALA A 297 3.52 -15.07 16.81
N THR A 298 3.72 -15.59 18.00
CA THR A 298 4.96 -15.41 18.78
C THR A 298 5.51 -16.78 19.09
N LEU A 299 6.75 -17.04 18.65
CA LEU A 299 7.53 -18.24 18.99
C LEU A 299 8.69 -17.80 19.88
N SER A 300 8.93 -18.49 21.00
CA SER A 300 10.05 -18.15 21.89
C SER A 300 10.72 -19.38 22.51
N SER A 301 12.00 -19.24 22.84
CA SER A 301 12.73 -20.20 23.66
C SER A 301 13.22 -19.54 24.95
N ASP A 302 12.98 -20.18 26.09
CA ASP A 302 13.51 -19.75 27.37
C ASP A 302 15.02 -20.00 27.49
N TRP A 303 15.55 -21.01 26.78
CA TRP A 303 16.95 -21.40 26.86
C TRP A 303 17.86 -20.41 26.14
N SER A 304 17.54 -20.06 24.88
CA SER A 304 18.27 -19.03 24.15
C SER A 304 17.81 -17.61 24.52
N GLY A 305 16.62 -17.48 25.11
CA GLY A 305 15.98 -16.19 25.36
C GLY A 305 15.52 -15.48 24.07
N ILE A 306 15.60 -16.13 22.91
CA ILE A 306 15.19 -15.54 21.62
C ILE A 306 13.67 -15.62 21.48
N GLN A 307 13.08 -14.52 21.02
CA GLN A 307 11.67 -14.41 20.64
C GLN A 307 11.56 -13.98 19.17
N LEU A 308 10.66 -14.63 18.44
CA LEU A 308 10.25 -14.34 17.08
C LEU A 308 8.78 -13.94 17.07
N ASP A 309 8.49 -12.71 16.64
CA ASP A 309 7.15 -12.19 16.44
C ASP A 309 6.84 -12.08 14.93
N VAL A 310 5.74 -12.68 14.49
CA VAL A 310 5.33 -12.75 13.07
C VAL A 310 4.15 -11.83 12.81
N PHE A 311 4.29 -10.95 11.82
CA PHE A 311 3.26 -10.05 11.31
C PHE A 311 3.02 -10.40 9.84
N THR A 312 1.78 -10.39 9.36
CA THR A 312 1.49 -10.75 7.96
C THR A 312 0.16 -10.18 7.48
N ASP A 313 -0.01 -9.91 6.19
CA ASP A 313 -1.31 -9.56 5.62
C ASP A 313 -2.21 -10.80 5.34
N GLN A 314 -1.67 -12.00 5.50
CA GLN A 314 -2.40 -13.24 5.23
C GLN A 314 -3.43 -13.57 6.33
N GLU A 315 -4.37 -14.45 5.98
CA GLU A 315 -5.55 -14.80 6.81
C GLU A 315 -5.42 -16.17 7.50
N ALA A 316 -4.33 -16.90 7.29
CA ALA A 316 -4.05 -18.16 7.96
C ALA A 316 -2.55 -18.40 8.20
N MET A 317 -2.26 -19.41 9.02
CA MET A 317 -0.92 -19.89 9.32
C MET A 317 -0.91 -21.43 9.36
N GLN A 318 -0.07 -22.09 8.57
CA GLN A 318 0.22 -23.51 8.77
C GLN A 318 1.23 -23.67 9.92
N LEU A 319 0.91 -24.56 10.85
CA LEU A 319 1.85 -25.02 11.86
C LEU A 319 2.21 -26.48 11.59
N TYR A 320 3.49 -26.75 11.39
CA TYR A 320 4.01 -28.11 11.29
C TYR A 320 5.15 -28.35 12.28
N SER A 321 5.02 -29.34 13.16
CA SER A 321 6.00 -29.63 14.22
C SER A 321 7.09 -30.61 13.82
N CYS A 322 7.47 -30.68 12.54
CA CYS A 322 8.55 -31.55 12.05
C CYS A 322 8.34 -33.05 12.38
N ASN A 323 7.10 -33.51 12.26
CA ASN A 323 6.71 -34.88 12.62
C ASN A 323 7.31 -35.95 11.69
N GLY A 324 7.71 -35.56 10.46
CA GLY A 324 8.33 -36.44 9.47
C GLY A 324 9.85 -36.56 9.60
N GLN A 325 10.48 -35.75 10.46
CA GLN A 325 11.93 -35.85 10.70
C GLN A 325 12.25 -37.10 11.50
N ASN A 326 13.38 -37.75 11.20
CA ASN A 326 13.73 -39.05 11.78
C ASN A 326 15.20 -39.16 12.23
N GLY A 327 15.94 -38.05 12.27
CA GLY A 327 17.34 -38.06 12.69
C GLY A 327 18.34 -38.34 11.57
N THR A 328 17.94 -38.33 10.30
CA THR A 328 18.83 -38.56 9.15
C THR A 328 19.39 -37.27 8.53
N LEU A 329 18.65 -36.16 8.60
CA LEU A 329 19.10 -34.88 8.05
C LEU A 329 20.20 -34.27 8.93
N ALA A 330 21.36 -33.99 8.32
CA ALA A 330 22.51 -33.44 9.03
C ALA A 330 22.33 -31.96 9.39
N LEU A 331 22.86 -31.55 10.55
CA LEU A 331 22.94 -30.14 10.94
C LEU A 331 24.01 -29.41 10.13
N LYS A 332 23.73 -28.15 9.75
CA LYS A 332 24.73 -27.24 9.19
C LYS A 332 25.88 -27.03 10.17
N ARG A 333 27.07 -26.67 9.66
CA ARG A 333 28.25 -26.38 10.51
C ARG A 333 28.01 -25.26 11.52
N THR A 334 27.10 -24.35 11.21
CA THR A 334 26.68 -23.21 12.06
C THR A 334 25.69 -23.58 13.18
N GLN A 335 25.27 -24.84 13.27
CA GLN A 335 24.27 -25.33 14.24
C GLN A 335 24.85 -26.35 15.21
N GLY A 336 24.16 -26.54 16.33
CA GLY A 336 24.51 -27.53 17.33
C GLY A 336 25.76 -27.19 18.14
N THR A 337 26.11 -28.11 19.05
CA THR A 337 27.28 -28.05 19.91
C THR A 337 28.09 -29.34 19.81
N ASP A 338 29.34 -29.28 20.25
CA ASP A 338 30.16 -30.48 20.40
C ASP A 338 29.55 -31.36 21.51
N GLY A 339 29.39 -32.66 21.25
CA GLY A 339 28.85 -33.63 22.21
C GLY A 339 27.39 -34.04 22.00
N PHE A 340 26.65 -33.39 21.09
CA PHE A 340 25.31 -33.81 20.66
C PHE A 340 25.31 -34.40 19.24
N PRO A 341 24.42 -35.37 18.92
CA PRO A 341 24.35 -35.89 17.56
C PRO A 341 23.99 -34.78 16.57
N ARG A 342 24.77 -34.67 15.49
CA ARG A 342 24.66 -33.61 14.48
C ARG A 342 23.60 -33.88 13.41
N THR A 343 22.43 -34.37 13.85
CA THR A 343 21.28 -34.62 12.98
C THR A 343 19.99 -34.09 13.60
N ILE A 344 19.00 -33.79 12.76
CA ILE A 344 17.70 -33.22 13.14
C ILE A 344 16.75 -34.37 13.53
N PRO A 345 16.39 -34.51 14.82
CA PRO A 345 15.49 -35.56 15.25
C PRO A 345 14.03 -35.26 14.86
N LYS A 346 13.15 -36.24 15.07
CA LYS A 346 11.70 -36.00 15.09
C LYS A 346 11.37 -34.85 16.04
N TYR A 347 10.55 -33.90 15.59
CA TYR A 347 10.22 -32.67 16.33
C TYR A 347 11.41 -31.74 16.60
N GLY A 348 12.51 -31.88 15.84
CA GLY A 348 13.70 -31.02 15.95
C GLY A 348 13.46 -29.56 15.58
N CYS A 349 12.35 -29.25 14.93
CA CYS A 349 12.02 -27.93 14.41
C CYS A 349 10.51 -27.69 14.42
N VAL A 350 10.11 -26.46 14.11
CA VAL A 350 8.73 -26.06 13.86
C VAL A 350 8.67 -25.20 12.61
N VAL A 351 7.64 -25.36 11.78
CA VAL A 351 7.39 -24.55 10.59
C VAL A 351 6.16 -23.69 10.85
N LEU A 352 6.28 -22.40 10.49
CA LEU A 352 5.21 -21.40 10.56
C LEU A 352 5.06 -20.78 9.17
N GLU A 353 4.09 -21.26 8.39
CA GLU A 353 3.85 -20.83 7.03
C GLU A 353 2.73 -19.79 7.01
N VAL A 354 3.06 -18.54 6.67
CA VAL A 354 2.05 -17.50 6.47
C VAL A 354 1.38 -17.72 5.12
N GLN A 355 0.06 -17.93 5.10
CA GLN A 355 -0.66 -18.29 3.87
C GLN A 355 -2.16 -18.02 4.00
N ASP A 356 -2.93 -18.34 2.96
CA ASP A 356 -4.39 -18.33 3.03
C ASP A 356 -4.91 -19.75 3.36
N TYR A 357 -6.22 -19.95 3.36
CA TYR A 357 -6.86 -21.20 3.75
C TYR A 357 -6.45 -22.33 2.79
N ILE A 358 -5.94 -23.43 3.34
CA ILE A 358 -5.53 -24.61 2.57
C ILE A 358 -6.71 -25.16 1.75
N ASP A 359 -6.44 -25.57 0.50
CA ASP A 359 -7.45 -26.01 -0.48
C ASP A 359 -8.65 -25.06 -0.69
N GLY A 360 -8.55 -23.78 -0.32
CA GLY A 360 -9.67 -22.82 -0.45
C GLY A 360 -10.20 -22.65 -1.89
N ILE A 361 -9.40 -23.00 -2.91
CA ILE A 361 -9.81 -23.06 -4.32
C ILE A 361 -10.94 -24.07 -4.58
N ASN A 362 -11.04 -25.11 -3.75
CA ASN A 362 -12.09 -26.13 -3.80
C ASN A 362 -13.22 -25.88 -2.79
N HIS A 363 -13.10 -24.82 -1.99
CA HIS A 363 -14.06 -24.41 -0.96
C HIS A 363 -14.54 -22.96 -1.19
N PRO A 364 -15.24 -22.68 -2.31
CA PRO A 364 -15.71 -21.35 -2.67
C PRO A 364 -16.66 -20.73 -1.63
N GLU A 365 -17.30 -21.54 -0.79
CA GLU A 365 -18.14 -21.12 0.34
C GLU A 365 -17.37 -20.28 1.38
N TRP A 366 -16.06 -20.42 1.46
CA TRP A 366 -15.21 -19.61 2.34
C TRP A 366 -14.87 -18.23 1.75
N MET A 367 -15.27 -17.98 0.48
CA MET A 367 -15.09 -16.70 -0.22
C MET A 367 -13.64 -16.20 -0.25
N ARG A 368 -12.68 -17.13 -0.35
CA ARG A 368 -11.24 -16.81 -0.44
C ARG A 368 -10.87 -16.45 -1.87
N LYS A 369 -10.00 -15.44 -2.05
CA LYS A 369 -9.46 -15.08 -3.37
C LYS A 369 -8.17 -15.84 -3.61
N GLN A 370 -8.26 -17.00 -4.25
CA GLN A 370 -7.09 -17.84 -4.57
C GLN A 370 -6.95 -18.14 -6.06
N VAL A 371 -7.88 -17.66 -6.90
CA VAL A 371 -7.79 -17.72 -8.36
C VAL A 371 -7.56 -16.32 -8.90
N TYR A 372 -6.54 -16.17 -9.74
CA TYR A 372 -6.10 -14.89 -10.30
C TYR A 372 -6.01 -14.99 -11.81
N GLY A 373 -6.55 -14.01 -12.53
CA GLY A 373 -6.45 -13.86 -13.98
C GLY A 373 -5.70 -12.61 -14.44
N PRO A 374 -5.52 -12.43 -15.76
CA PRO A 374 -4.74 -11.31 -16.32
C PRO A 374 -5.33 -9.93 -16.10
N SER A 375 -6.63 -9.85 -15.77
CA SER A 375 -7.35 -8.62 -15.45
C SER A 375 -7.41 -8.34 -13.95
N ASP A 376 -7.00 -9.30 -13.11
CA ASP A 376 -6.92 -9.11 -11.66
C ASP A 376 -5.62 -8.39 -11.27
N GLY A 377 -5.64 -7.70 -10.14
CA GLY A 377 -4.40 -7.29 -9.47
C GLY A 377 -3.57 -8.53 -9.05
N PRO A 378 -2.27 -8.35 -8.79
CA PRO A 378 -1.38 -9.45 -8.42
C PRO A 378 -1.84 -10.14 -7.12
N TYR A 379 -1.49 -11.41 -7.00
CA TYR A 379 -1.36 -12.03 -5.67
C TYR A 379 -0.24 -11.33 -4.92
N VAL A 380 -0.50 -10.95 -3.66
CA VAL A 380 0.47 -10.31 -2.78
C VAL A 380 0.43 -11.01 -1.43
N LEU A 381 1.60 -11.38 -0.95
CA LEU A 381 1.86 -11.78 0.42
C LEU A 381 2.94 -10.88 1.00
N GLN A 382 2.69 -10.33 2.17
CA GLN A 382 3.66 -9.56 2.94
C GLN A 382 3.73 -10.06 4.36
N ALA A 383 4.95 -10.30 4.84
CA ALA A 383 5.18 -10.70 6.22
C ALA A 383 6.44 -10.06 6.78
N LYS A 384 6.47 -9.91 8.10
CA LYS A 384 7.59 -9.42 8.89
C LYS A 384 7.82 -10.34 10.07
N TYR A 385 9.08 -10.75 10.24
CA TYR A 385 9.56 -11.60 11.32
C TYR A 385 10.50 -10.75 12.18
N ARG A 386 10.05 -10.38 13.38
CA ARG A 386 10.80 -9.51 14.29
C ARG A 386 11.49 -10.34 15.37
N PHE A 387 12.80 -10.16 15.50
CA PHE A 387 13.60 -10.87 16.51
C PHE A 387 13.91 -9.97 17.72
N SER A 388 13.78 -10.53 18.91
CA SER A 388 14.11 -9.85 20.17
C SER A 388 14.59 -10.83 21.24
N LEU A 389 15.08 -10.30 22.37
CA LEU A 389 15.37 -11.10 23.56
C LEU A 389 14.25 -10.95 24.60
N LYS A 390 13.83 -12.04 25.23
CA LYS A 390 12.75 -12.04 26.26
C LYS A 390 13.04 -11.09 27.43
N SER A 391 14.32 -10.92 27.79
CA SER A 391 14.77 -10.00 28.85
C SER A 391 14.53 -8.53 28.52
N GLU A 392 14.42 -8.15 27.24
CA GLU A 392 14.09 -6.80 26.78
C GLU A 392 12.57 -6.53 26.92
N HIS A 393 11.73 -7.56 26.74
CA HIS A 393 10.27 -7.47 26.84
C HIS A 393 9.77 -7.23 28.27
N GLY A 394 10.42 -7.82 29.28
CA GLY A 394 10.08 -7.63 30.69
C GLY A 394 10.22 -6.19 31.18
N LYS A 395 11.11 -5.39 30.57
CA LYS A 395 11.26 -3.96 30.88
C LYS A 395 10.20 -3.08 30.21
N ALA A 396 9.70 -3.49 29.05
CA ALA A 396 8.64 -2.79 28.32
C ALA A 396 7.24 -3.01 28.97
N LEU A 397 6.96 -4.22 29.46
CA LEU A 397 5.67 -4.52 30.12
C LEU A 397 5.47 -3.78 31.44
N VAL A 398 6.54 -3.58 32.23
CA VAL A 398 6.49 -2.82 33.50
C VAL A 398 6.16 -1.34 33.25
N ALA A 399 6.62 -0.78 32.11
CA ALA A 399 6.31 0.60 31.73
C ALA A 399 4.86 0.76 31.23
N LEU A 400 4.29 -0.26 30.59
CA LEU A 400 2.90 -0.25 30.07
C LEU A 400 1.85 -0.55 31.15
N GLY A 401 2.16 -1.44 32.12
CA GLY A 401 1.23 -1.79 33.20
C GLY A 401 0.89 -0.62 34.13
N ALA A 402 1.86 0.28 34.38
CA ALA A 402 1.65 1.47 35.19
C ALA A 402 0.69 2.49 34.57
N ALA A 403 0.44 2.43 33.25
CA ALA A 403 -0.46 3.34 32.54
C ALA A 403 -1.92 2.83 32.47
N ALA A 404 -2.15 1.53 32.64
CA ALA A 404 -3.45 0.91 32.47
C ALA A 404 -4.33 0.97 33.74
N GLU A 405 -3.74 0.95 34.93
CA GLU A 405 -4.49 0.98 36.21
C GLU A 405 -5.18 2.32 36.52
N ALA A 406 -4.91 3.38 35.75
CA ALA A 406 -5.45 4.71 36.01
C ALA A 406 -6.80 5.02 35.31
N LYS A 407 -7.33 4.13 34.44
CA LYS A 407 -8.46 4.47 33.55
C LYS A 407 -9.78 3.75 33.79
N ASP A 408 -9.85 2.77 34.69
CA ASP A 408 -11.08 1.98 34.86
C ASP A 408 -11.75 2.21 36.23
N ALA A 409 -12.42 3.36 36.35
CA ALA A 409 -13.35 3.63 37.45
C ALA A 409 -14.54 4.47 36.95
N GLY A 410 -15.58 3.79 36.45
CA GLY A 410 -16.97 4.17 36.73
C GLY A 410 -17.88 4.47 35.52
N GLY A 411 -19.05 3.80 35.50
CA GLY A 411 -20.30 4.42 35.02
C GLY A 411 -21.25 3.55 34.20
N ALA A 412 -22.18 2.87 34.87
CA ALA A 412 -23.20 1.99 34.29
C ALA A 412 -24.37 2.71 33.56
N VAL A 413 -24.95 1.99 32.60
CA VAL A 413 -26.03 2.36 31.66
C VAL A 413 -27.43 2.31 32.29
N LYS A 414 -28.32 3.24 31.92
CA LYS A 414 -29.80 3.09 32.01
C LYS A 414 -30.52 3.58 30.74
N GLN A 415 -31.58 2.87 30.38
CA GLN A 415 -32.44 2.98 29.18
C GLN A 415 -33.94 3.12 29.62
N PRO A 416 -34.92 3.45 28.75
CA PRO A 416 -35.68 4.71 28.77
C PRO A 416 -37.22 4.52 28.88
N LYS A 417 -38.01 5.61 28.84
CA LYS A 417 -39.49 5.54 28.70
C LYS A 417 -40.03 6.44 27.58
N LYS A 418 -40.94 5.84 26.80
CA LYS A 418 -41.65 6.35 25.62
C LYS A 418 -42.80 7.31 25.96
N ARG A 419 -43.21 8.16 25.01
CA ARG A 419 -44.62 8.63 24.91
C ARG A 419 -45.09 8.98 23.48
N PHE A 420 -46.17 8.29 23.11
CA PHE A 420 -47.29 8.51 22.16
C PHE A 420 -47.42 9.85 21.39
N VAL A 421 -47.44 9.87 20.05
CA VAL A 421 -48.55 9.74 19.04
C VAL A 421 -49.52 10.94 18.92
N GLY A 422 -49.56 11.54 17.72
CA GLY A 422 -50.60 12.45 17.24
C GLY A 422 -50.66 12.43 15.69
N ARG A 423 -51.87 12.37 15.13
CA ARG A 423 -52.24 11.85 13.80
C ARG A 423 -52.55 12.97 12.80
N ARG A 424 -52.18 12.75 11.52
CA ARG A 424 -52.83 13.13 10.23
C ARG A 424 -53.43 14.54 10.04
N ALA A 425 -53.09 15.18 8.93
CA ALA A 425 -54.00 15.33 7.78
C ALA A 425 -53.27 15.88 6.53
N ALA A 426 -53.57 15.30 5.39
CA ALA A 426 -53.14 15.70 4.06
C ALA A 426 -54.13 16.69 3.44
N ALA A 427 -53.65 17.62 2.61
CA ALA A 427 -54.41 18.19 1.50
C ALA A 427 -53.45 18.73 0.42
N GLN A 428 -53.72 18.31 -0.81
CA GLN A 428 -53.08 18.72 -2.06
C GLN A 428 -53.55 20.11 -2.51
N ALA A 429 -52.70 20.88 -3.21
CA ALA A 429 -53.05 21.58 -4.45
C ALA A 429 -51.84 22.35 -5.03
N THR A 430 -51.53 22.06 -6.29
CA THR A 430 -50.64 22.79 -7.23
C THR A 430 -51.53 23.68 -8.16
N PRO A 431 -50.98 24.41 -9.15
CA PRO A 431 -50.15 25.62 -9.09
C PRO A 431 -50.79 26.77 -9.93
N ALA A 432 -50.24 27.99 -9.93
CA ALA A 432 -50.50 28.95 -11.01
C ALA A 432 -49.41 30.04 -11.12
N ASP A 433 -49.02 30.28 -12.38
CA ASP A 433 -48.07 31.25 -12.90
C ASP A 433 -48.48 32.71 -12.71
N ASN A 434 -47.50 33.62 -12.76
CA ASN A 434 -47.73 34.95 -13.32
C ASN A 434 -46.44 35.62 -13.84
N GLU A 435 -46.49 36.02 -15.10
CA GLU A 435 -45.50 36.79 -15.86
C GLU A 435 -45.78 38.32 -15.83
N ASN A 436 -44.83 39.08 -16.42
CA ASN A 436 -44.73 40.54 -16.71
C ASN A 436 -43.89 41.34 -15.68
N GLY A 437 -42.89 42.15 -16.03
CA GLY A 437 -42.39 42.69 -17.31
C GLY A 437 -41.83 44.10 -17.03
N ALA A 438 -40.50 44.24 -16.86
CA ALA A 438 -39.55 44.93 -17.75
C ALA A 438 -39.39 46.47 -17.60
N ILE A 439 -38.18 46.92 -17.19
CA ILE A 439 -37.53 48.14 -17.69
C ILE A 439 -36.04 47.81 -17.92
N GLN A 440 -35.57 48.07 -19.14
CA GLN A 440 -34.27 47.72 -19.71
C GLN A 440 -33.16 48.73 -19.34
N ALA A 441 -31.93 48.23 -19.16
CA ALA A 441 -30.70 49.00 -19.34
C ALA A 441 -29.69 48.17 -20.16
N SER A 442 -29.26 48.76 -21.27
CA SER A 442 -28.37 48.31 -22.35
C SER A 442 -27.43 47.12 -22.12
N GLU A 443 -27.61 46.05 -22.90
CA GLU A 443 -26.63 44.97 -23.06
C GLU A 443 -25.56 45.34 -24.10
N LYS A 444 -24.30 45.39 -23.67
CA LYS A 444 -23.15 45.13 -24.55
C LYS A 444 -23.09 43.62 -24.80
N ALA A 445 -23.05 43.24 -26.08
CA ALA A 445 -23.03 41.86 -26.55
C ALA A 445 -21.99 40.98 -25.84
N ARG A 446 -22.46 40.12 -24.93
CA ARG A 446 -21.69 38.98 -24.43
C ARG A 446 -21.78 37.86 -25.46
N ARG A 447 -20.65 37.47 -26.05
CA ARG A 447 -20.54 36.22 -26.83
C ARG A 447 -21.03 35.04 -25.97
N ALA A 448 -22.00 34.29 -26.47
CA ALA A 448 -22.60 33.14 -25.80
C ALA A 448 -21.55 32.01 -25.60
N PRO A 449 -21.32 31.52 -24.37
CA PRO A 449 -20.46 30.37 -24.15
C PRO A 449 -21.31 29.10 -24.08
N ARG A 450 -21.61 28.43 -25.22
CA ARG A 450 -22.38 27.16 -25.17
C ARG A 450 -22.38 26.24 -26.41
N LEU A 451 -21.48 26.41 -27.39
CA LEU A 451 -21.46 25.56 -28.59
C LEU A 451 -20.43 24.40 -28.55
N LEU A 452 -19.40 24.45 -27.70
CA LEU A 452 -18.29 23.48 -27.71
C LEU A 452 -18.48 22.21 -26.86
N ASN A 453 -19.48 22.16 -25.97
CA ASN A 453 -19.68 21.03 -25.03
C ASN A 453 -20.83 20.10 -25.40
N ARG A 454 -21.57 20.36 -26.49
CA ARG A 454 -22.71 19.53 -26.87
C ARG A 454 -22.23 18.46 -27.84
N VAL A 455 -22.13 17.21 -27.35
CA VAL A 455 -21.79 16.06 -28.20
C VAL A 455 -22.87 15.93 -29.29
N PRO A 456 -22.49 15.89 -30.59
CA PRO A 456 -23.40 15.69 -31.70
C PRO A 456 -24.23 14.41 -31.55
N ARG A 457 -25.52 14.47 -31.95
CA ARG A 457 -26.43 13.31 -31.92
C ARG A 457 -25.91 12.14 -32.74
N GLU A 458 -25.25 12.41 -33.86
CA GLU A 458 -24.60 11.38 -34.69
C GLU A 458 -23.56 10.53 -33.94
N ILE A 459 -22.96 11.03 -32.84
CA ILE A 459 -22.05 10.24 -31.99
C ILE A 459 -22.84 9.57 -30.85
N LEU A 460 -23.80 10.28 -30.25
CA LEU A 460 -24.60 9.74 -29.14
C LEU A 460 -25.51 8.58 -29.56
N ASP A 461 -26.08 8.67 -30.77
CA ASP A 461 -27.09 7.76 -31.29
C ASP A 461 -26.46 6.70 -32.24
N ASP A 462 -25.12 6.59 -32.29
CA ASP A 462 -24.39 5.59 -33.08
C ASP A 462 -24.56 4.19 -32.46
N PRO A 463 -25.27 3.25 -33.12
CA PRO A 463 -25.57 1.95 -32.55
C PRO A 463 -24.32 1.09 -32.33
N ASP A 464 -23.32 1.19 -33.22
CA ASP A 464 -22.08 0.42 -33.11
C ASP A 464 -21.25 0.91 -31.92
N LEU A 465 -21.25 2.22 -31.67
CA LEU A 465 -20.59 2.80 -30.51
C LEU A 465 -21.28 2.39 -29.20
N GLN A 466 -22.61 2.41 -29.17
CA GLN A 466 -23.38 1.98 -27.99
C GLN A 466 -23.14 0.51 -27.65
N GLU A 467 -23.14 -0.37 -28.66
CA GLU A 467 -22.81 -1.79 -28.49
C GLU A 467 -21.39 -1.96 -27.96
N ALA A 468 -20.40 -1.30 -28.58
CA ALA A 468 -19.01 -1.42 -28.18
C ALA A 468 -18.74 -0.84 -26.77
N MET A 469 -19.45 0.22 -26.38
CA MET A 469 -19.40 0.75 -25.01
C MET A 469 -19.97 -0.22 -23.97
N GLY A 470 -20.80 -1.18 -24.36
CA GLY A 470 -21.28 -2.26 -23.49
C GLY A 470 -20.17 -3.16 -22.93
N LEU A 471 -18.95 -3.08 -23.48
CA LEU A 471 -17.76 -3.74 -22.93
C LEU A 471 -17.19 -3.04 -21.68
N LEU A 472 -17.59 -1.79 -21.43
CA LEU A 472 -17.23 -1.03 -20.23
C LEU A 472 -18.28 -1.27 -19.14
N PRO A 473 -17.89 -1.22 -17.85
CA PRO A 473 -18.83 -1.45 -16.76
C PRO A 473 -19.94 -0.40 -16.75
N ALA A 474 -21.19 -0.87 -16.76
CA ALA A 474 -22.38 -0.02 -16.92
C ALA A 474 -22.57 1.03 -15.81
N ASN A 475 -21.96 0.82 -14.64
CA ASN A 475 -22.02 1.76 -13.53
C ASN A 475 -20.93 2.85 -13.59
N TYR A 476 -20.02 2.84 -14.59
CA TYR A 476 -18.99 3.85 -14.78
C TYR A 476 -19.25 4.64 -16.07
N ASN A 477 -19.22 5.97 -15.97
CA ASN A 477 -19.36 6.84 -17.14
C ASN A 477 -18.02 7.38 -17.63
N PHE A 478 -17.39 6.69 -18.57
CA PHE A 478 -16.12 7.11 -19.19
C PHE A 478 -16.27 8.27 -20.21
N GLU A 479 -17.47 8.81 -20.42
CA GLU A 479 -17.76 9.89 -21.37
C GLU A 479 -17.12 9.66 -22.77
N VAL A 480 -17.13 8.41 -23.26
CA VAL A 480 -16.52 8.03 -24.55
C VAL A 480 -17.04 8.88 -25.71
N PRO A 481 -18.35 9.16 -25.85
CA PRO A 481 -18.85 10.03 -26.91
C PRO A 481 -18.27 11.45 -26.89
N LYS A 482 -18.06 12.01 -25.69
CA LYS A 482 -17.44 13.33 -25.52
C LYS A 482 -15.97 13.30 -25.89
N THR A 483 -15.27 12.22 -25.55
CA THR A 483 -13.87 12.03 -25.93
C THR A 483 -13.72 11.94 -27.45
N ILE A 484 -14.55 11.15 -28.13
CA ILE A 484 -14.61 11.06 -29.60
C ILE A 484 -14.89 12.43 -30.21
N HIS A 485 -15.90 13.15 -29.71
CA HIS A 485 -16.21 14.49 -30.20
C HIS A 485 -15.02 15.45 -30.03
N ARG A 486 -14.30 15.37 -28.90
CA ARG A 486 -13.14 16.21 -28.64
C ARG A 486 -11.97 15.87 -29.57
N ILE A 487 -11.72 14.60 -29.83
CA ILE A 487 -10.69 14.16 -30.78
C ILE A 487 -11.01 14.70 -32.18
N ARG A 488 -12.23 14.45 -32.68
CA ARG A 488 -12.69 14.89 -34.01
C ARG A 488 -12.65 16.41 -34.16
N SER A 489 -13.22 17.14 -33.20
CA SER A 489 -13.29 18.62 -33.26
C SER A 489 -11.94 19.31 -33.11
N SER A 490 -10.98 18.69 -32.42
CA SER A 490 -9.65 19.26 -32.23
C SER A 490 -8.65 18.90 -33.32
N GLY A 491 -9.01 17.96 -34.20
CA GLY A 491 -8.12 17.41 -35.23
C GLY A 491 -6.94 16.60 -34.68
N ALA A 492 -7.05 16.11 -33.43
CA ALA A 492 -5.97 15.36 -32.80
C ALA A 492 -5.72 14.03 -33.52
N ARG A 493 -4.46 13.71 -33.80
CA ARG A 493 -4.03 12.46 -34.43
C ARG A 493 -3.34 11.53 -33.45
N ARG A 494 -2.67 12.05 -32.42
CA ARG A 494 -2.08 11.25 -31.36
C ARG A 494 -2.63 11.66 -30.00
N VAL A 495 -3.24 10.73 -29.28
CA VAL A 495 -3.99 11.00 -28.05
C VAL A 495 -3.40 10.23 -26.87
N ALA A 496 -2.88 10.96 -25.87
CA ALA A 496 -2.42 10.36 -24.62
C ALA A 496 -3.62 10.03 -23.71
N LEU A 497 -3.63 8.83 -23.14
CA LEU A 497 -4.61 8.38 -22.16
C LEU A 497 -3.89 8.22 -20.81
N GLN A 498 -4.23 9.06 -19.85
CA GLN A 498 -3.70 9.00 -18.49
C GLN A 498 -4.83 8.65 -17.51
N MET A 499 -4.60 7.64 -16.68
CA MET A 499 -5.61 7.08 -15.78
C MET A 499 -4.95 6.64 -14.47
N PRO A 500 -5.66 6.69 -13.34
CA PRO A 500 -5.18 6.06 -12.12
C PRO A 500 -5.13 4.53 -12.26
N GLU A 501 -4.34 3.90 -11.41
CA GLU A 501 -4.10 2.44 -11.39
C GLU A 501 -5.40 1.62 -11.51
N GLY A 502 -6.41 1.97 -10.70
CA GLY A 502 -7.70 1.27 -10.67
C GLY A 502 -8.52 1.34 -11.97
N LEU A 503 -8.16 2.21 -12.92
CA LEU A 503 -8.80 2.30 -14.24
C LEU A 503 -7.90 1.84 -15.39
N LEU A 504 -6.63 1.52 -15.14
CA LEU A 504 -5.71 1.04 -16.19
C LEU A 504 -6.19 -0.25 -16.86
N LEU A 505 -6.98 -1.06 -16.15
CA LEU A 505 -7.58 -2.27 -16.71
C LEU A 505 -8.54 -1.99 -17.89
N PHE A 506 -9.06 -0.76 -18.01
CA PHE A 506 -9.92 -0.33 -19.11
C PHE A 506 -9.15 0.40 -20.22
N ALA A 507 -7.85 0.64 -20.06
CA ALA A 507 -7.05 1.48 -20.95
C ALA A 507 -7.03 0.95 -22.39
N THR A 508 -6.86 -0.35 -22.57
CA THR A 508 -6.81 -0.96 -23.90
C THR A 508 -8.19 -0.96 -24.56
N THR A 509 -9.25 -1.23 -23.82
CA THR A 509 -10.63 -1.16 -24.33
C THR A 509 -10.98 0.26 -24.77
N LEU A 510 -10.64 1.27 -23.96
CA LEU A 510 -10.83 2.68 -24.31
C LEU A 510 -9.97 3.07 -25.52
N SER A 511 -8.73 2.60 -25.59
CA SER A 511 -7.86 2.78 -26.75
C SER A 511 -8.48 2.20 -28.02
N ASP A 512 -8.98 0.97 -27.98
CA ASP A 512 -9.60 0.30 -29.12
C ASP A 512 -10.90 1.00 -29.56
N LEU A 513 -11.72 1.45 -28.61
CA LEU A 513 -12.90 2.27 -28.88
C LEU A 513 -12.52 3.58 -29.59
N LEU A 514 -11.57 4.32 -29.04
CA LEU A 514 -11.19 5.62 -29.60
C LEU A 514 -10.56 5.49 -30.99
N THR A 515 -9.73 4.48 -31.22
CA THR A 515 -9.12 4.23 -32.54
C THR A 515 -10.13 3.71 -33.56
N ARG A 516 -11.07 2.84 -33.17
CA ARG A 516 -12.16 2.37 -34.04
C ARG A 516 -13.08 3.50 -34.48
N PHE A 517 -13.50 4.36 -33.54
CA PHE A 517 -14.47 5.42 -33.81
C PHE A 517 -13.83 6.77 -34.17
N CYS A 518 -12.50 6.89 -34.16
CA CYS A 518 -11.75 8.00 -34.75
C CYS A 518 -10.68 7.46 -35.72
N PRO A 519 -11.05 7.09 -36.96
CA PRO A 519 -10.11 6.52 -37.92
C PRO A 519 -8.90 7.42 -38.17
N GLY A 520 -7.70 6.84 -38.17
CA GLY A 520 -6.44 7.56 -38.35
C GLY A 520 -5.87 8.22 -37.09
N VAL A 521 -6.47 7.97 -35.93
CA VAL A 521 -5.95 8.37 -34.62
C VAL A 521 -5.16 7.24 -33.99
N GLU A 522 -4.00 7.57 -33.42
CA GLU A 522 -3.20 6.72 -32.56
C GLU A 522 -3.44 7.12 -31.09
N THR A 523 -3.60 6.14 -30.22
CA THR A 523 -3.67 6.33 -28.76
C THR A 523 -2.35 5.91 -28.10
N LEU A 524 -1.94 6.66 -27.09
CA LEU A 524 -0.78 6.35 -26.25
C LEU A 524 -1.23 6.22 -24.80
N ILE A 525 -1.18 5.02 -24.25
CA ILE A 525 -1.51 4.79 -22.84
C ILE A 525 -0.31 5.18 -21.99
N MET A 526 -0.50 6.12 -21.06
CA MET A 526 0.53 6.53 -20.11
C MET A 526 0.56 5.52 -18.96
N GLY A 527 1.65 4.76 -18.86
CA GLY A 527 1.81 3.68 -17.87
C GLY A 527 2.40 4.13 -16.53
N ASP A 528 2.80 5.39 -16.40
CA ASP A 528 3.32 5.94 -15.14
C ASP A 528 2.19 6.15 -14.12
N VAL A 529 2.57 6.09 -12.84
CA VAL A 529 1.63 6.17 -11.73
C VAL A 529 0.91 7.52 -11.70
N THR A 530 -0.41 7.49 -11.67
CA THR A 530 -1.25 8.70 -11.58
C THR A 530 -2.08 8.67 -10.30
N TYR A 531 -1.61 9.36 -9.26
CA TYR A 531 -2.27 9.36 -7.94
C TYR A 531 -3.48 10.29 -7.81
N GLY A 532 -3.62 11.27 -8.70
CA GLY A 532 -4.65 12.30 -8.54
C GLY A 532 -4.61 13.39 -9.61
N ALA A 533 -5.55 14.33 -9.49
CA ALA A 533 -5.67 15.51 -10.37
C ALA A 533 -4.40 16.38 -10.43
N CYS A 534 -3.58 16.35 -9.36
CA CYS A 534 -2.30 17.04 -9.29
C CYS A 534 -1.20 16.40 -10.14
N CYS A 535 -1.40 15.15 -10.61
CA CYS A 535 -0.42 14.38 -11.37
C CYS A 535 -0.68 14.43 -12.89
N VAL A 536 -1.44 15.41 -13.38
CA VAL A 536 -1.62 15.56 -14.83
C VAL A 536 -0.27 15.72 -15.51
N ASP A 537 0.07 14.81 -16.43
CA ASP A 537 1.38 14.76 -17.05
C ASP A 537 1.35 15.30 -18.49
N ASP A 538 1.11 16.60 -18.56
CA ASP A 538 1.03 17.33 -19.82
C ASP A 538 2.40 17.50 -20.50
N TYR A 539 3.49 17.42 -19.72
CA TYR A 539 4.85 17.55 -20.24
C TYR A 539 5.29 16.30 -21.01
N THR A 540 5.13 15.11 -20.41
CA THR A 540 5.51 13.85 -21.06
C THR A 540 4.63 13.57 -22.26
N ALA A 541 3.30 13.78 -22.15
CA ALA A 541 2.38 13.63 -23.28
C ALA A 541 2.80 14.49 -24.49
N ARG A 542 3.16 15.75 -24.25
CA ARG A 542 3.67 16.65 -25.29
C ARG A 542 5.02 16.19 -25.83
N ALA A 543 5.94 15.76 -24.97
CA ALA A 543 7.27 15.30 -25.38
C ALA A 543 7.19 14.05 -26.29
N LEU A 544 6.18 13.21 -26.07
CA LEU A 544 5.87 12.04 -26.91
C LEU A 544 5.10 12.41 -28.20
N GLY A 545 4.91 13.70 -28.48
CA GLY A 545 4.26 14.17 -29.70
C GLY A 545 2.75 13.95 -29.73
N CYS A 546 2.09 13.84 -28.58
CA CYS A 546 0.63 13.81 -28.53
C CYS A 546 0.03 15.20 -28.78
N ASP A 547 -1.16 15.25 -29.37
CA ASP A 547 -1.92 16.47 -29.65
C ASP A 547 -2.96 16.77 -28.56
N LEU A 548 -3.43 15.71 -27.89
CA LEU A 548 -4.47 15.74 -26.86
C LEU A 548 -4.09 14.78 -25.73
N LEU A 549 -4.27 15.22 -24.48
CA LEU A 549 -4.24 14.39 -23.29
C LEU A 549 -5.66 14.19 -22.76
N VAL A 550 -6.08 12.94 -22.57
CA VAL A 550 -7.32 12.59 -21.87
C VAL A 550 -6.95 12.07 -20.49
N HIS A 551 -7.31 12.83 -19.45
CA HIS A 551 -7.02 12.53 -18.05
C HIS A 551 -8.29 12.04 -17.36
N TYR A 552 -8.31 10.77 -16.96
CA TYR A 552 -9.47 10.10 -16.38
C TYR A 552 -9.50 10.17 -14.84
N ALA A 553 -10.72 10.03 -14.28
CA ALA A 553 -11.07 9.85 -12.87
C ALA A 553 -10.83 11.04 -11.93
N HIS A 554 -10.33 12.17 -12.42
CA HIS A 554 -9.97 13.30 -11.58
C HIS A 554 -10.56 14.61 -12.08
N SER A 555 -10.87 15.51 -11.13
CA SER A 555 -11.31 16.86 -11.43
C SER A 555 -10.19 17.70 -12.05
N CYS A 556 -10.57 18.81 -12.69
CA CYS A 556 -9.63 19.77 -13.28
C CYS A 556 -8.95 20.67 -12.22
N LEU A 557 -8.37 20.06 -11.17
CA LEU A 557 -7.62 20.78 -10.14
C LEU A 557 -6.53 21.66 -10.75
N VAL A 558 -5.81 21.12 -11.74
CA VAL A 558 -4.92 21.87 -12.61
C VAL A 558 -5.75 22.43 -13.76
N PRO A 559 -5.87 23.76 -13.88
CA PRO A 559 -6.63 24.37 -14.96
C PRO A 559 -6.04 24.05 -16.34
N VAL A 560 -6.90 23.81 -17.33
CA VAL A 560 -6.50 23.45 -18.72
C VAL A 560 -5.74 24.56 -19.45
N ASP A 561 -5.81 25.80 -18.98
CA ASP A 561 -5.02 26.93 -19.49
C ASP A 561 -3.56 26.91 -19.00
N VAL A 562 -3.26 26.12 -17.97
CA VAL A 562 -1.90 25.92 -17.44
C VAL A 562 -1.21 24.71 -18.08
N THR A 563 -1.96 23.78 -18.66
CA THR A 563 -1.41 22.62 -19.37
C THR A 563 -0.78 23.04 -20.70
N ARG A 564 0.32 22.39 -21.08
CA ARG A 564 1.11 22.70 -22.29
C ARG A 564 0.64 21.97 -23.54
N ILE A 565 -0.36 21.11 -23.40
CA ILE A 565 -1.07 20.38 -24.44
C ILE A 565 -2.57 20.58 -24.22
N LYS A 566 -3.39 20.39 -25.26
CA LYS A 566 -4.85 20.32 -25.09
C LYS A 566 -5.15 19.17 -24.14
N THR A 567 -5.88 19.43 -23.07
CA THR A 567 -6.25 18.42 -22.08
C THR A 567 -7.76 18.31 -21.96
N LEU A 568 -8.27 17.09 -21.89
CA LEU A 568 -9.65 16.74 -21.61
C LEU A 568 -9.69 15.98 -20.28
N TYR A 569 -10.40 16.53 -19.30
CA TYR A 569 -10.71 15.81 -18.06
C TYR A 569 -12.00 15.02 -18.24
N VAL A 570 -11.95 13.75 -17.85
CA VAL A 570 -13.10 12.84 -17.76
C VAL A 570 -13.21 12.38 -16.31
N PHE A 571 -14.29 12.75 -15.62
CA PHE A 571 -14.39 12.54 -14.18
C PHE A 571 -14.69 11.09 -13.80
N VAL A 572 -15.25 10.32 -14.73
CA VAL A 572 -15.69 8.93 -14.52
C VAL A 572 -16.69 8.85 -13.37
N ASP A 573 -17.89 9.35 -13.61
CA ASP A 573 -18.99 9.27 -12.63
C ASP A 573 -19.37 7.82 -12.37
N ILE A 574 -19.51 7.46 -11.09
CA ILE A 574 -19.84 6.10 -10.65
C ILE A 574 -21.22 6.11 -10.02
N SER A 575 -22.13 5.35 -10.63
CA SER A 575 -23.47 5.13 -10.11
C SER A 575 -23.46 4.13 -8.95
N ILE A 576 -24.21 4.42 -7.89
CA ILE A 576 -24.32 3.58 -6.69
C ILE A 576 -25.79 3.33 -6.32
N ASP A 577 -26.03 2.32 -5.47
CA ASP A 577 -27.36 2.03 -4.92
C ASP A 577 -27.76 3.07 -3.85
N THR A 578 -28.41 4.13 -4.28
CA THR A 578 -28.88 5.22 -3.41
C THR A 578 -29.99 4.77 -2.46
N THR A 579 -30.79 3.78 -2.86
CA THR A 579 -31.89 3.24 -2.03
C THR A 579 -31.32 2.54 -0.81
N HIS A 580 -30.31 1.70 -0.99
CA HIS A 580 -29.62 1.03 0.10
C HIS A 580 -28.93 2.03 1.04
N LEU A 581 -28.27 3.06 0.49
CA LEU A 581 -27.65 4.12 1.28
C LEU A 581 -28.68 4.83 2.17
N LEU A 582 -29.80 5.28 1.61
CA LEU A 582 -30.87 5.95 2.36
C LEU A 582 -31.41 5.06 3.49
N ALA A 583 -31.73 3.80 3.19
CA ALA A 583 -32.20 2.85 4.19
C ALA A 583 -31.17 2.61 5.31
N SER A 584 -29.89 2.59 4.97
CA SER A 584 -28.80 2.47 5.94
C SER A 584 -28.72 3.69 6.86
N LEU A 585 -28.89 4.90 6.32
CA LEU A 585 -28.85 6.13 7.10
C LEU A 585 -30.06 6.26 8.03
N GLU A 586 -31.26 6.02 7.53
CA GLU A 586 -32.51 6.06 8.32
C GLU A 586 -32.51 5.05 9.47
N ARG A 587 -31.88 3.87 9.26
CA ARG A 587 -31.77 2.84 10.30
C ARG A 587 -30.80 3.22 11.42
N ASN A 588 -29.75 3.98 11.11
CA ASN A 588 -28.64 4.24 12.03
C ASN A 588 -28.69 5.63 12.68
N PHE A 589 -29.41 6.60 12.09
CA PHE A 589 -29.45 7.97 12.57
C PHE A 589 -30.87 8.47 12.81
N ALA A 590 -31.04 9.26 13.87
CA ALA A 590 -32.29 9.95 14.13
C ALA A 590 -32.49 11.11 13.14
N SER A 591 -33.75 11.37 12.78
CA SER A 591 -34.15 12.56 12.00
C SER A 591 -33.76 13.86 12.72
N GLY A 592 -33.46 14.92 11.95
CA GLY A 592 -33.10 16.26 12.44
C GLY A 592 -31.59 16.52 12.50
N LYS A 593 -30.76 15.49 12.29
CA LYS A 593 -29.30 15.59 12.23
C LYS A 593 -28.83 16.37 11.00
N THR A 594 -27.82 17.20 11.18
CA THR A 594 -27.13 17.94 10.11
C THR A 594 -25.94 17.14 9.61
N MET A 595 -25.96 16.71 8.35
CA MET A 595 -24.95 15.85 7.74
C MET A 595 -24.14 16.66 6.72
N ALA A 596 -22.82 16.71 6.90
CA ALA A 596 -21.92 17.15 5.84
C ALA A 596 -21.63 15.98 4.90
N VAL A 597 -22.14 16.04 3.67
CA VAL A 597 -21.95 14.98 2.67
C VAL A 597 -20.78 15.34 1.77
N VAL A 598 -19.78 14.48 1.75
CA VAL A 598 -18.53 14.66 1.00
C VAL A 598 -18.13 13.36 0.30
N GLY A 599 -17.24 13.45 -0.69
CA GLY A 599 -16.70 12.31 -1.39
C GLY A 599 -15.65 12.74 -2.41
N THR A 600 -15.22 11.80 -3.23
CA THR A 600 -14.35 12.10 -4.37
C THR A 600 -15.17 12.55 -5.59
N ILE A 601 -14.51 13.04 -6.63
CA ILE A 601 -15.20 13.57 -7.83
C ILE A 601 -16.10 12.52 -8.50
N GLN A 602 -15.75 11.23 -8.43
CA GLN A 602 -16.50 10.13 -9.03
C GLN A 602 -17.91 9.97 -8.45
N PHE A 603 -18.15 10.41 -7.22
CA PHE A 603 -19.46 10.32 -6.54
C PHE A 603 -20.19 11.65 -6.48
N ASN A 604 -19.63 12.71 -7.07
CA ASN A 604 -20.13 14.07 -6.90
C ASN A 604 -21.57 14.22 -7.43
N ALA A 605 -21.90 13.63 -8.59
CA ALA A 605 -23.28 13.68 -9.10
C ALA A 605 -24.26 13.02 -8.11
N THR A 606 -23.88 11.89 -7.52
CA THR A 606 -24.68 11.22 -6.49
C THR A 606 -24.82 12.08 -5.24
N ILE A 607 -23.76 12.73 -4.75
CA ILE A 607 -23.82 13.62 -3.57
C ILE A 607 -24.88 14.71 -3.76
N HIS A 608 -24.90 15.37 -4.92
CA HIS A 608 -25.90 16.39 -5.23
C HIS A 608 -27.29 15.80 -5.43
N GLY A 609 -27.38 14.61 -6.03
CA GLY A 609 -28.64 13.90 -6.28
C GLY A 609 -29.32 13.36 -5.01
N LEU A 610 -28.56 13.07 -3.95
CA LEU A 610 -29.09 12.54 -2.69
C LEU A 610 -29.81 13.58 -1.83
N ARG A 611 -29.52 14.87 -2.03
CA ARG A 611 -30.00 15.95 -1.16
C ARG A 611 -31.52 15.94 -0.97
N PRO A 612 -32.38 15.90 -2.02
CA PRO A 612 -33.82 15.89 -1.83
C PRO A 612 -34.33 14.68 -1.05
N ALA A 613 -33.73 13.51 -1.25
CA ALA A 613 -34.13 12.27 -0.58
C ALA A 613 -33.74 12.27 0.90
N LEU A 614 -32.54 12.76 1.22
CA LEU A 614 -32.08 12.92 2.60
C LEU A 614 -32.88 13.99 3.35
N GLU A 615 -33.21 15.11 2.71
CA GLU A 615 -34.08 16.14 3.27
C GLU A 615 -35.49 15.60 3.52
N ALA A 616 -36.04 14.78 2.61
CA ALA A 616 -37.32 14.09 2.80
C ALA A 616 -37.30 13.07 3.95
N ALA A 617 -36.17 12.39 4.17
CA ALA A 617 -35.93 11.51 5.32
C ALA A 617 -35.74 12.28 6.66
N GLY A 618 -35.78 13.62 6.62
CA GLY A 618 -35.70 14.47 7.79
C GLY A 618 -34.29 14.88 8.21
N PHE A 619 -33.28 14.69 7.36
CA PHE A 619 -31.92 15.16 7.59
C PHE A 619 -31.73 16.60 7.06
N ARG A 620 -30.83 17.36 7.68
CA ARG A 620 -30.33 18.62 7.09
C ARG A 620 -29.04 18.33 6.35
N VAL A 621 -28.98 18.60 5.05
CA VAL A 621 -27.82 18.27 4.22
C VAL A 621 -26.97 19.50 3.94
N VAL A 622 -25.69 19.40 4.25
CA VAL A 622 -24.66 20.39 3.87
C VAL A 622 -23.71 19.72 2.89
N VAL A 623 -23.46 20.36 1.76
CA VAL A 623 -22.48 19.90 0.77
C VAL A 623 -21.36 20.95 0.71
N PRO A 624 -20.33 20.83 1.57
CA PRO A 624 -19.33 21.87 1.77
C PRO A 624 -18.37 21.99 0.59
N GLN A 625 -17.64 23.10 0.50
CA GLN A 625 -16.69 23.35 -0.59
C GLN A 625 -15.39 23.97 -0.09
N THR A 626 -14.26 23.53 -0.64
CA THR A 626 -12.99 24.26 -0.59
C THR A 626 -12.57 24.61 -1.99
N ALA A 627 -12.67 25.88 -2.37
CA ALA A 627 -12.30 26.30 -3.72
C ALA A 627 -10.81 26.00 -4.01
N PRO A 628 -10.46 25.50 -5.21
CA PRO A 628 -11.32 25.41 -6.40
C PRO A 628 -12.01 24.06 -6.60
N LEU A 629 -12.02 23.16 -5.61
CA LEU A 629 -12.75 21.90 -5.71
C LEU A 629 -14.25 22.14 -5.86
N SER A 630 -14.95 21.17 -6.42
CA SER A 630 -16.41 21.18 -6.53
C SER A 630 -17.07 21.09 -5.15
N LYS A 631 -18.30 21.58 -5.01
CA LYS A 631 -19.09 21.36 -3.79
C LYS A 631 -19.22 19.85 -3.53
N GLY A 632 -18.88 19.39 -2.33
CA GLY A 632 -18.92 17.99 -1.92
C GLY A 632 -17.64 17.21 -2.22
N GLU A 633 -16.74 17.77 -3.03
CA GLU A 633 -15.49 17.13 -3.42
C GLU A 633 -14.39 17.41 -2.38
N ILE A 634 -13.68 16.35 -1.98
CA ILE A 634 -12.48 16.42 -1.13
C ILE A 634 -11.32 15.66 -1.77
N LEU A 635 -10.10 16.10 -1.45
CA LEU A 635 -8.84 15.46 -1.82
C LEU A 635 -8.11 14.99 -0.55
N GLY A 636 -7.26 13.98 -0.64
CA GLY A 636 -6.45 13.55 0.52
C GLY A 636 -5.57 14.65 1.13
N CYS A 637 -5.33 15.74 0.40
CA CYS A 637 -4.53 16.89 0.82
C CYS A 637 -5.32 18.21 0.95
N THR A 638 -6.63 18.21 0.68
CA THR A 638 -7.47 19.42 0.72
C THR A 638 -8.92 19.07 1.04
N ALA A 639 -9.42 19.55 2.16
CA ALA A 639 -10.77 19.33 2.66
C ALA A 639 -11.34 20.58 3.33
N PRO A 640 -12.67 20.77 3.35
CA PRO A 640 -13.30 21.91 3.99
C PRO A 640 -13.23 21.85 5.50
N ARG A 641 -13.03 23.02 6.11
CA ARG A 641 -13.28 23.25 7.54
C ARG A 641 -14.77 23.49 7.74
N LEU A 642 -15.42 22.60 8.46
CA LEU A 642 -16.85 22.65 8.76
C LEU A 642 -17.09 23.68 9.87
N GLY A 643 -18.17 24.46 9.76
CA GLY A 643 -18.50 25.52 10.72
C GLY A 643 -17.83 26.88 10.50
N GLN A 644 -16.95 27.02 9.51
CA GLN A 644 -16.40 28.32 9.08
C GLN A 644 -16.59 28.52 7.56
N GLY A 645 -17.54 29.37 7.17
CA GLY A 645 -17.79 29.73 5.76
C GLY A 645 -19.28 29.71 5.37
N GLY A 646 -19.69 30.70 4.57
CA GLY A 646 -21.09 31.12 4.32
C GLY A 646 -22.06 30.13 3.65
N ASP A 647 -21.69 28.86 3.45
CA ASP A 647 -22.62 27.80 2.98
C ASP A 647 -23.27 27.05 4.16
N ALA A 648 -22.66 27.04 5.35
CA ALA A 648 -23.29 26.55 6.57
C ALA A 648 -24.01 27.72 7.25
N ARG A 649 -25.28 27.95 6.88
CA ARG A 649 -26.15 28.82 7.68
C ARG A 649 -26.27 28.20 9.08
N ASP A 650 -25.64 28.84 10.07
CA ASP A 650 -25.96 28.80 11.49
C ASP A 650 -26.34 27.44 12.10
N GLY A 651 -25.53 26.39 11.86
CA GLY A 651 -25.74 25.08 12.46
C GLY A 651 -24.45 24.29 12.64
N GLU A 652 -24.29 23.70 13.83
CA GLU A 652 -23.27 22.70 14.13
C GLU A 652 -23.52 21.45 13.27
N VAL A 653 -22.51 21.01 12.52
CA VAL A 653 -22.59 19.78 11.73
C VAL A 653 -22.51 18.61 12.72
N ASP A 654 -23.53 17.76 12.74
CA ASP A 654 -23.60 16.63 13.67
C ASP A 654 -22.68 15.48 13.24
N LEU A 655 -22.50 15.26 11.92
CA LEU A 655 -21.68 14.19 11.38
C LEU A 655 -21.21 14.46 9.94
N ILE A 656 -20.12 13.81 9.55
CA ILE A 656 -19.62 13.71 8.18
C ILE A 656 -20.09 12.38 7.59
N LEU A 657 -20.72 12.43 6.41
CA LEU A 657 -20.98 11.26 5.57
C LEU A 657 -20.06 11.32 4.37
N TYR A 658 -19.08 10.43 4.32
CA TYR A 658 -18.20 10.24 3.18
C TYR A 658 -18.72 9.12 2.27
N LEU A 659 -18.90 9.41 0.99
CA LEU A 659 -19.24 8.43 -0.05
C LEU A 659 -17.98 8.03 -0.80
N GLY A 660 -17.63 6.75 -0.71
CA GLY A 660 -16.50 6.17 -1.43
C GLY A 660 -15.83 5.04 -0.66
N ASP A 661 -14.97 4.32 -1.36
CA ASP A 661 -14.09 3.34 -0.77
C ASP A 661 -12.81 3.99 -0.20
N GLY A 662 -12.08 3.20 0.58
CA GLY A 662 -10.86 3.64 1.26
C GLY A 662 -11.07 4.69 2.36
N ARG A 663 -9.98 5.01 3.07
CA ARG A 663 -9.96 6.02 4.14
C ARG A 663 -9.15 7.27 3.78
N PHE A 664 -8.25 7.20 2.80
CA PHE A 664 -7.32 8.29 2.45
C PHE A 664 -8.00 9.66 2.28
N HIS A 665 -9.05 9.77 1.46
CA HIS A 665 -9.76 11.03 1.28
C HIS A 665 -10.54 11.45 2.52
N LEU A 666 -11.22 10.50 3.16
CA LEU A 666 -11.99 10.75 4.38
C LEU A 666 -11.11 11.27 5.53
N GLU A 667 -9.92 10.72 5.71
CA GLU A 667 -8.97 11.16 6.73
C GLU A 667 -8.62 12.64 6.59
N SER A 668 -8.58 13.18 5.37
CA SER A 668 -8.30 14.61 5.18
C SER A 668 -9.36 15.51 5.82
N VAL A 669 -10.64 15.17 5.70
CA VAL A 669 -11.72 15.94 6.32
C VAL A 669 -11.79 15.65 7.82
N MET A 670 -11.43 14.45 8.27
CA MET A 670 -11.32 14.13 9.70
C MET A 670 -10.21 14.93 10.37
N ILE A 671 -9.00 14.97 9.78
CA ILE A 671 -7.85 15.74 10.29
C ILE A 671 -8.22 17.23 10.40
N HIS A 672 -8.92 17.77 9.40
CA HIS A 672 -9.35 19.17 9.40
C HIS A 672 -10.52 19.45 10.36
N ASN A 673 -11.28 18.41 10.76
CA ASN A 673 -12.48 18.53 11.60
C ASN A 673 -12.51 17.45 12.70
N PRO A 674 -11.56 17.46 13.65
CA PRO A 674 -11.34 16.36 14.60
C PRO A 674 -12.50 16.14 15.58
N SER A 675 -13.38 17.13 15.75
CA SER A 675 -14.53 17.06 16.66
C SER A 675 -15.80 16.48 16.03
N VAL A 676 -15.86 16.34 14.70
CA VAL A 676 -17.07 15.92 13.99
C VAL A 676 -17.01 14.42 13.70
N PRO A 677 -17.96 13.61 14.19
CA PRO A 677 -18.02 12.18 13.90
C PRO A 677 -18.07 11.89 12.40
N ALA A 678 -17.19 11.01 11.91
CA ALA A 678 -17.14 10.63 10.50
C ALA A 678 -17.69 9.23 10.26
N TYR A 679 -18.46 9.10 9.18
CA TYR A 679 -19.02 7.85 8.71
C TYR A 679 -18.70 7.66 7.24
N ARG A 680 -18.28 6.45 6.89
CA ARG A 680 -17.99 6.05 5.51
C ARG A 680 -19.08 5.13 5.03
N TYR A 681 -19.64 5.46 3.86
CA TYR A 681 -20.42 4.51 3.10
C TYR A 681 -19.61 4.02 1.91
N ASP A 682 -19.23 2.74 1.96
CA ASP A 682 -18.59 2.05 0.85
C ASP A 682 -19.67 1.51 -0.10
N PRO A 683 -19.80 2.05 -1.32
CA PRO A 683 -20.86 1.65 -2.25
C PRO A 683 -20.67 0.25 -2.84
N TYR A 684 -19.46 -0.30 -2.80
CA TYR A 684 -19.15 -1.63 -3.34
C TYR A 684 -19.51 -2.72 -2.34
N SER A 685 -19.04 -2.58 -1.09
CA SER A 685 -19.37 -3.53 -0.01
C SER A 685 -20.73 -3.25 0.65
N ARG A 686 -21.34 -2.11 0.34
CA ARG A 686 -22.62 -1.63 0.91
C ARG A 686 -22.58 -1.53 2.44
N LYS A 687 -21.43 -1.12 2.98
CA LYS A 687 -21.22 -0.99 4.43
C LYS A 687 -21.17 0.49 4.83
N LEU A 688 -21.92 0.81 5.87
CA LEU A 688 -21.82 2.08 6.59
C LEU A 688 -20.99 1.85 7.85
N THR A 689 -19.79 2.43 7.92
CA THR A 689 -18.87 2.29 9.06
C THR A 689 -18.65 3.64 9.74
N ARG A 690 -18.50 3.63 11.06
CA ARG A 690 -17.99 4.79 11.80
C ARG A 690 -16.48 4.75 11.76
N GLU A 691 -15.87 5.83 11.34
CA GLU A 691 -14.42 5.93 11.18
C GLU A 691 -13.85 6.86 12.25
N THR A 692 -12.73 6.47 12.85
CA THR A 692 -11.97 7.27 13.83
C THR A 692 -10.56 7.52 13.33
N TYR A 693 -9.92 8.58 13.81
CA TYR A 693 -8.55 8.93 13.46
C TYR A 693 -7.78 9.30 14.73
N ASP A 694 -6.57 8.78 14.89
CA ASP A 694 -5.75 9.09 16.05
C ASP A 694 -5.08 10.46 15.87
N HIS A 695 -5.83 11.50 16.25
CA HIS A 695 -5.36 12.87 16.15
C HIS A 695 -4.20 13.16 17.11
N ASP A 696 -4.13 12.48 18.26
CA ASP A 696 -3.08 12.70 19.25
C ASP A 696 -1.76 12.10 18.77
N GLU A 697 -1.78 10.87 18.26
CA GLU A 697 -0.62 10.23 17.65
C GLU A 697 -0.10 11.05 16.46
N MET A 698 -0.98 11.42 15.52
CA MET A 698 -0.59 12.22 14.36
C MET A 698 0.03 13.56 14.80
N ARG A 699 -0.62 14.31 15.70
CA ARG A 699 -0.07 15.59 16.19
C ARG A 699 1.25 15.41 16.93
N SER A 700 1.41 14.35 17.70
CA SER A 700 2.65 14.05 18.43
C SER A 700 3.79 13.82 17.43
N LEU A 701 3.60 12.91 16.47
CA LEU A 701 4.58 12.61 15.43
C LEU A 701 4.96 13.85 14.61
N ARG A 702 3.97 14.68 14.24
CA ARG A 702 4.24 15.92 13.48
C ARG A 702 4.93 16.97 14.34
N SER A 703 4.56 17.10 15.61
CA SER A 703 5.22 18.04 16.54
C SER A 703 6.68 17.68 16.76
N ASP A 704 6.99 16.39 16.89
CA ASP A 704 8.35 15.90 17.07
C ASP A 704 9.20 16.14 15.83
N ALA A 705 8.64 15.91 14.63
CA ALA A 705 9.32 16.22 13.37
C ALA A 705 9.64 17.73 13.25
N VAL A 706 8.67 18.60 13.56
CA VAL A 706 8.87 20.06 13.57
C VAL A 706 9.92 20.47 14.61
N ARG A 707 9.91 19.87 15.81
CA ARG A 707 10.89 20.16 16.87
C ARG A 707 12.29 19.74 16.47
N ALA A 708 12.46 18.54 15.91
CA ALA A 708 13.74 18.05 15.42
C ALA A 708 14.29 18.93 14.28
N ALA A 709 13.42 19.40 13.38
CA ALA A 709 13.80 20.29 12.30
C ALA A 709 14.32 21.66 12.78
N ARG A 710 13.80 22.19 13.90
CA ARG A 710 14.28 23.47 14.47
C ARG A 710 15.76 23.44 14.86
N SER A 711 16.29 22.26 15.20
CA SER A 711 17.72 22.06 15.52
C SER A 711 18.59 21.67 14.31
N ALA A 712 18.00 21.45 13.14
CA ALA A 712 18.71 20.95 11.97
C ALA A 712 19.62 22.03 11.36
N ARG A 713 20.88 21.67 11.13
CA ARG A 713 21.94 22.54 10.61
C ARG A 713 22.03 22.55 9.10
N ARG A 714 21.53 21.50 8.43
CA ARG A 714 21.49 21.40 6.97
C ARG A 714 20.14 20.85 6.53
N TRP A 715 19.52 21.54 5.58
CA TRP A 715 18.18 21.23 5.09
C TRP A 715 18.22 20.71 3.66
N GLY A 716 17.25 19.87 3.30
CA GLY A 716 17.03 19.44 1.94
C GLY A 716 15.64 19.84 1.49
N LEU A 717 15.54 20.50 0.34
CA LEU A 717 14.28 20.96 -0.24
C LEU A 717 13.97 20.12 -1.47
N ILE A 718 12.84 19.43 -1.44
CA ILE A 718 12.38 18.58 -2.52
C ILE A 718 11.26 19.31 -3.27
N LEU A 719 11.45 19.52 -4.56
CA LEU A 719 10.41 19.94 -5.48
C LEU A 719 9.84 18.70 -6.18
N GLY A 720 8.55 18.43 -5.99
CA GLY A 720 7.87 17.33 -6.65
C GLY A 720 7.72 17.57 -8.15
N SER A 721 8.30 16.70 -8.99
CA SER A 721 8.22 16.79 -10.46
C SER A 721 7.14 15.91 -11.08
N LEU A 722 6.42 15.11 -10.29
CA LEU A 722 5.30 14.31 -10.79
C LEU A 722 4.10 15.21 -11.09
N GLY A 723 3.75 15.30 -12.37
CA GLY A 723 2.74 16.22 -12.90
C GLY A 723 2.96 17.67 -12.44
N ARG A 724 2.03 18.19 -11.64
CA ARG A 724 2.02 19.57 -11.14
C ARG A 724 1.97 19.66 -9.62
N GLN A 725 2.49 18.65 -8.92
CA GLN A 725 2.49 18.63 -7.46
C GLN A 725 3.40 19.71 -6.83
N GLY A 726 4.56 19.96 -7.43
CA GLY A 726 5.52 20.95 -6.93
C GLY A 726 5.10 22.38 -7.22
N ASN A 727 5.31 23.26 -6.25
CA ASN A 727 5.14 24.71 -6.41
C ASN A 727 6.48 25.44 -6.20
N PRO A 728 7.13 25.93 -7.27
CA PRO A 728 8.41 26.62 -7.16
C PRO A 728 8.39 27.88 -6.29
N HIS A 729 7.24 28.57 -6.20
CA HIS A 729 7.11 29.78 -5.38
C HIS A 729 7.07 29.46 -3.89
N THR A 730 6.43 28.35 -3.50
CA THR A 730 6.48 27.83 -2.13
C THR A 730 7.89 27.38 -1.76
N MET A 731 8.60 26.73 -2.68
CA MET A 731 10.00 26.38 -2.47
C MET A 731 10.86 27.64 -2.27
N ALA A 732 10.72 28.63 -3.14
CA ALA A 732 11.45 29.90 -3.06
C ALA A 732 11.20 30.65 -1.74
N LEU A 733 9.98 30.62 -1.21
CA LEU A 733 9.66 31.20 0.10
C LEU A 733 10.49 30.56 1.23
N ILE A 734 10.63 29.22 1.19
CA ILE A 734 11.39 28.46 2.19
C ILE A 734 12.89 28.68 2.00
N GLU A 735 13.37 28.68 0.74
CA GLU A 735 14.76 29.00 0.41
C GLU A 735 15.16 30.38 0.92
N GLN A 736 14.33 31.41 0.67
CA GLN A 736 14.59 32.77 1.13
C GLN A 736 14.79 32.78 2.65
N ARG A 737 13.93 32.07 3.39
CA ARG A 737 14.00 32.02 4.84
C ARG A 737 15.22 31.27 5.37
N LEU A 738 15.65 30.21 4.69
CA LEU A 738 16.87 29.48 5.04
C LEU A 738 18.11 30.35 4.79
N ARG A 739 18.14 31.10 3.68
CA ARG A 739 19.21 32.09 3.39
C ARG A 739 19.27 33.19 4.44
N GLU A 740 18.14 33.76 4.85
CA GLU A 740 18.07 34.78 5.90
C GLU A 740 18.59 34.31 7.27
N ARG A 741 18.64 32.98 7.50
CA ARG A 741 19.13 32.37 8.75
C ARG A 741 20.52 31.75 8.59
N ASP A 742 21.18 31.94 7.45
CA ASP A 742 22.46 31.32 7.12
C ASP A 742 22.45 29.78 7.27
N ILE A 743 21.30 29.14 7.02
CA ILE A 743 21.16 27.68 7.09
C ILE A 743 21.46 27.09 5.71
N PRO A 744 22.50 26.26 5.54
CA PRO A 744 22.80 25.63 4.26
C PRO A 744 21.70 24.65 3.86
N PHE A 745 21.41 24.59 2.56
CA PHE A 745 20.44 23.66 2.01
C PHE A 745 20.80 23.14 0.62
N VAL A 746 20.23 22.00 0.27
CA VAL A 746 20.31 21.39 -1.07
C VAL A 746 18.92 21.29 -1.70
N ASN A 747 18.85 21.54 -3.01
CA ASN A 747 17.62 21.42 -3.78
C ASN A 747 17.62 20.11 -4.55
N LEU A 748 16.52 19.35 -4.46
CA LEU A 748 16.30 18.12 -5.20
C LEU A 748 15.01 18.21 -6.01
N LEU A 749 15.07 17.71 -7.25
CA LEU A 749 13.90 17.49 -8.08
C LEU A 749 13.61 16.00 -8.10
N LEU A 750 12.42 15.57 -7.66
CA LEU A 750 12.04 14.16 -7.59
C LEU A 750 10.61 13.97 -8.08
N SER A 751 10.41 12.98 -8.96
CA SER A 751 9.07 12.52 -9.34
C SER A 751 8.41 11.81 -8.17
N GLU A 752 9.14 10.86 -7.58
CA GLU A 752 8.70 10.08 -6.45
C GLU A 752 9.71 10.17 -5.29
N ILE A 753 9.19 10.25 -4.07
CA ILE A 753 9.95 10.48 -2.84
C ILE A 753 9.92 9.18 -2.04
N PHE A 754 11.09 8.53 -1.90
CA PHE A 754 11.24 7.26 -1.18
C PHE A 754 12.26 7.37 -0.05
N PRO A 755 12.04 6.70 1.10
CA PRO A 755 12.97 6.75 2.23
C PRO A 755 14.41 6.38 1.87
N GLY A 756 14.59 5.29 1.12
CA GLY A 756 15.92 4.82 0.74
C GLY A 756 16.70 5.84 -0.10
N LYS A 757 16.01 6.61 -0.95
CA LYS A 757 16.65 7.63 -1.79
C LYS A 757 17.15 8.80 -0.95
N LEU A 758 16.35 9.26 0.01
CA LEU A 758 16.74 10.35 0.91
C LEU A 758 17.81 9.93 1.92
N ALA A 759 17.80 8.66 2.34
CA ALA A 759 18.79 8.09 3.26
C ALA A 759 20.23 8.13 2.73
N LEU A 760 20.42 8.16 1.40
CA LEU A 760 21.74 8.25 0.77
C LEU A 760 22.44 9.60 1.02
N MET A 761 21.70 10.63 1.45
CA MET A 761 22.21 11.99 1.71
C MET A 761 22.22 12.25 3.21
N GLY A 762 23.06 11.49 3.94
CA GLY A 762 23.07 11.46 5.40
C GLY A 762 23.51 12.77 6.09
N ASP A 763 24.10 13.69 5.34
CA ASP A 763 24.48 15.04 5.77
C ASP A 763 23.30 16.02 5.82
N VAL A 764 22.17 15.68 5.20
CA VAL A 764 20.92 16.42 5.33
C VAL A 764 20.19 15.99 6.60
N GLU A 765 19.94 16.93 7.49
CA GLU A 765 19.36 16.66 8.82
C GLU A 765 17.83 16.83 8.85
N CYS A 766 17.26 17.53 7.87
CA CYS A 766 15.82 17.78 7.74
C CYS A 766 15.44 17.87 6.26
N TRP A 767 14.34 17.24 5.86
CA TRP A 767 13.78 17.32 4.52
C TRP A 767 12.46 18.09 4.51
N VAL A 768 12.24 18.90 3.48
CA VAL A 768 10.98 19.55 3.20
C VAL A 768 10.48 19.10 1.84
N GLN A 769 9.27 18.57 1.79
CA GLN A 769 8.64 18.13 0.56
C GLN A 769 7.63 19.16 0.03
N VAL A 770 8.03 19.93 -0.97
CA VAL A 770 7.13 20.75 -1.77
C VAL A 770 6.52 19.88 -2.87
N ALA A 771 5.66 18.95 -2.44
CA ALA A 771 4.99 17.93 -3.25
C ALA A 771 3.68 17.47 -2.54
N CYS A 772 3.28 16.21 -2.68
CA CYS A 772 2.13 15.64 -1.95
C CYS A 772 2.33 15.69 -0.42
N PRO A 773 1.52 16.46 0.34
CA PRO A 773 1.71 16.63 1.78
C PRO A 773 1.43 15.35 2.59
N ARG A 774 0.70 14.39 2.02
CA ARG A 774 0.35 13.13 2.69
C ARG A 774 1.55 12.21 2.91
N LEU A 775 2.62 12.35 2.12
CA LEU A 775 3.86 11.59 2.31
C LEU A 775 4.48 11.82 3.70
N SER A 776 4.58 13.05 4.16
CA SER A 776 5.08 13.35 5.51
C SER A 776 4.06 13.03 6.61
N ILE A 777 2.76 13.23 6.34
CA ILE A 777 1.71 13.00 7.35
C ILE A 777 1.55 11.50 7.63
N ASP A 778 1.45 10.70 6.58
CA ASP A 778 1.15 9.26 6.69
C ASP A 778 2.41 8.41 6.80
N TRP A 779 3.53 8.83 6.19
CA TRP A 779 4.75 8.02 6.06
C TRP A 779 5.98 8.70 6.65
N GLY A 780 5.82 9.83 7.36
CA GLY A 780 6.94 10.60 7.89
C GLY A 780 7.87 9.78 8.80
N TYR A 781 7.33 8.81 9.53
CA TYR A 781 8.09 7.90 10.40
C TYR A 781 9.01 6.94 9.62
N ALA A 782 8.72 6.68 8.34
CA ALA A 782 9.51 5.78 7.51
C ALA A 782 10.81 6.43 7.03
N PHE A 783 10.96 7.74 7.17
CA PHE A 783 12.15 8.47 6.78
C PHE A 783 13.13 8.57 7.96
N PRO A 784 14.44 8.33 7.76
CA PRO A 784 15.43 8.35 8.83
C PRO A 784 15.68 9.76 9.40
N ARG A 785 15.24 10.79 8.68
CA ARG A 785 15.31 12.21 9.06
C ARG A 785 13.92 12.82 8.94
N PRO A 786 13.60 13.86 9.73
CA PRO A 786 12.30 14.53 9.65
C PRO A 786 11.98 14.94 8.22
N LEU A 787 10.84 14.48 7.70
CA LEU A 787 10.25 14.93 6.45
C LEU A 787 9.05 15.81 6.76
N LEU A 788 9.10 17.07 6.34
CA LEU A 788 8.10 18.09 6.64
C LEU A 788 7.24 18.44 5.43
N THR A 789 5.97 18.74 5.67
CA THR A 789 5.16 19.51 4.71
C THR A 789 5.71 20.94 4.59
N PRO A 790 5.33 21.67 3.52
CA PRO A 790 5.71 23.08 3.41
C PRO A 790 5.12 23.94 4.54
N TYR A 791 3.93 23.59 5.06
CA TYR A 791 3.35 24.27 6.21
C TYR A 791 4.21 24.09 7.47
N GLU A 792 4.58 22.85 7.77
CA GLU A 792 5.44 22.53 8.92
C GLU A 792 6.83 23.15 8.82
N ALA A 793 7.40 23.22 7.63
CA ALA A 793 8.67 23.91 7.40
C ALA A 793 8.55 25.41 7.74
N LEU A 794 7.46 26.06 7.32
CA LEU A 794 7.21 27.47 7.68
C LEU A 794 6.98 27.65 9.19
N VAL A 795 6.37 26.69 9.87
CA VAL A 795 6.25 26.67 11.34
C VAL A 795 7.61 26.50 12.03
N ALA A 796 8.43 25.56 11.56
CA ALA A 796 9.77 25.33 12.07
C ALA A 796 10.68 26.56 11.89
N LEU A 797 10.53 27.26 10.76
CA LEU A 797 11.27 28.48 10.43
C LEU A 797 10.66 29.78 11.00
N GLY A 798 9.59 29.66 11.80
CA GLY A 798 8.95 30.78 12.48
C GLY A 798 8.27 31.81 11.56
N LEU A 799 7.82 31.37 10.38
CA LEU A 799 7.05 32.19 9.43
C LEU A 799 5.55 31.97 9.52
N ARG A 800 5.11 30.89 10.15
CA ARG A 800 3.69 30.59 10.42
C ARG A 800 3.53 30.06 11.84
N GLU A 801 2.37 30.29 12.41
CA GLU A 801 2.00 29.68 13.68
C GLU A 801 1.65 28.20 13.49
N GLY A 802 2.01 27.38 14.49
CA GLY A 802 1.65 25.97 14.55
C GLY A 802 0.16 25.77 14.82
N TRP A 803 -0.31 24.53 14.68
CA TRP A 803 -1.73 24.20 14.87
C TRP A 803 -2.23 24.42 16.29
N ASP A 804 -1.36 24.49 17.29
CA ASP A 804 -1.72 24.88 18.67
C ASP A 804 -2.38 26.27 18.71
N GLY A 805 -1.94 27.20 17.85
CA GLY A 805 -2.56 28.52 17.70
C GLY A 805 -3.88 28.51 16.92
N ASN A 806 -4.18 27.43 16.19
CA ASN A 806 -5.41 27.26 15.40
C ASN A 806 -6.44 26.36 16.11
N GLY A 807 -6.49 26.42 17.44
CA GLY A 807 -7.38 25.58 18.25
C GLY A 807 -7.05 24.08 18.16
N GLY A 808 -5.79 23.74 17.92
CA GLY A 808 -5.31 22.35 17.82
C GLY A 808 -5.63 21.64 16.50
N VAL A 809 -6.08 22.37 15.47
CA VAL A 809 -6.51 21.81 14.18
C VAL A 809 -5.37 21.88 13.15
N TYR A 810 -4.94 20.72 12.68
CA TYR A 810 -3.95 20.60 11.62
C TYR A 810 -4.58 20.93 10.25
N PRO A 811 -3.97 21.81 9.43
CA PRO A 811 -4.57 22.25 8.18
C PRO A 811 -4.49 21.18 7.08
N MET A 812 -5.62 20.91 6.43
CA MET A 812 -5.70 20.12 5.21
C MET A 812 -6.21 21.00 4.07
N ASP A 813 -5.41 21.98 3.65
CA ASP A 813 -5.79 23.05 2.73
C ASP A 813 -4.78 23.28 1.60
N TYR A 814 -3.92 22.30 1.30
CA TYR A 814 -2.75 22.50 0.45
C TYR A 814 -3.08 23.09 -0.94
N TYR A 815 -4.14 22.60 -1.60
CA TYR A 815 -4.61 23.12 -2.89
C TYR A 815 -5.83 24.06 -2.78
N ALA A 816 -6.19 24.48 -1.56
CA ALA A 816 -7.16 25.55 -1.39
C ALA A 816 -6.68 26.81 -2.13
N LYS A 817 -7.61 27.73 -2.40
CA LYS A 817 -7.35 28.98 -3.15
C LYS A 817 -6.08 29.72 -2.68
N ASP A 818 -5.89 29.78 -1.36
CA ASP A 818 -4.76 30.46 -0.70
C ASP A 818 -3.76 29.46 -0.08
N GLY A 819 -3.88 28.18 -0.45
CA GLY A 819 -3.04 27.08 0.01
C GLY A 819 -1.64 27.06 -0.62
N LEU A 820 -0.71 26.36 0.02
CA LEU A 820 0.71 26.33 -0.36
C LEU A 820 0.99 25.65 -1.72
N GLY A 821 0.09 24.82 -2.23
CA GLY A 821 0.18 24.30 -3.59
C GLY A 821 -0.07 25.35 -4.67
N ARG A 822 -0.65 26.51 -4.32
CA ARG A 822 -1.05 27.59 -5.24
C ARG A 822 -0.36 28.93 -4.99
N THR A 823 0.70 28.95 -4.19
CA THR A 823 1.50 30.14 -3.93
C THR A 823 1.92 30.79 -5.25
N LYS A 824 1.77 32.12 -5.33
CA LYS A 824 2.11 32.94 -6.49
C LYS A 824 3.49 33.58 -6.31
N PRO A 825 4.17 33.99 -7.41
CA PRO A 825 5.40 34.74 -7.29
C PRO A 825 5.15 36.07 -6.55
N THR A 826 6.03 36.41 -5.61
CA THR A 826 6.05 37.71 -4.94
C THR A 826 6.37 38.80 -5.97
N ALA A 827 5.55 39.86 -6.03
CA ALA A 827 5.88 41.03 -6.82
C ALA A 827 7.12 41.69 -6.19
N VAL A 828 8.23 41.72 -6.91
CA VAL A 828 9.45 42.40 -6.47
C VAL A 828 9.20 43.91 -6.54
N GLU A 829 8.81 44.55 -5.44
CA GLU A 829 9.00 45.99 -5.31
C GLU A 829 10.50 46.26 -5.21
N ARG A 830 11.09 46.73 -6.31
CA ARG A 830 12.44 47.28 -6.30
C ARG A 830 12.45 48.53 -5.41
N LYS A 831 12.83 48.38 -4.14
CA LYS A 831 13.28 49.53 -3.34
C LYS A 831 14.63 49.99 -3.90
N ASN A 832 14.65 51.20 -4.45
CA ASN A 832 15.87 51.91 -4.81
C ASN A 832 16.79 51.95 -3.60
N VAL A 833 17.94 51.30 -3.69
CA VAL A 833 19.04 51.48 -2.74
C VAL A 833 19.88 52.63 -3.28
N GLU A 834 19.92 53.74 -2.54
CA GLU A 834 20.81 54.87 -2.84
C GLU A 834 22.28 54.44 -2.72
N PRO A 835 23.19 54.93 -3.59
CA PRO A 835 24.61 54.62 -3.50
C PRO A 835 25.22 55.30 -2.27
N CYS A 836 25.88 54.52 -1.42
CA CYS A 836 26.60 55.00 -0.25
C CYS A 836 27.77 55.91 -0.66
N THR A 837 27.73 57.16 -0.20
CA THR A 837 28.81 58.16 -0.31
C THR A 837 29.50 58.33 1.03
N GLN A 838 30.71 57.76 1.17
CA GLN A 838 31.94 58.38 1.72
C GLN A 838 32.88 57.42 2.50
N PRO A 839 34.20 57.72 2.51
CA PRO A 839 35.28 56.78 2.87
C PRO A 839 36.04 57.15 4.17
N ALA A 840 36.90 56.21 4.61
CA ALA A 840 38.01 56.27 5.60
C ALA A 840 37.76 55.34 6.81
N CYS A 841 38.73 54.55 7.31
CA CYS A 841 40.13 54.88 7.57
C CYS A 841 41.07 53.66 7.45
N CYS A 842 42.23 53.83 6.81
CA CYS A 842 43.56 53.89 7.45
C CYS A 842 44.69 53.67 6.42
N ALA A 843 45.39 54.79 6.16
CA ALA A 843 46.75 54.99 5.63
C ALA A 843 47.83 54.05 6.23
N ASP A 844 49.05 53.89 5.72
CA ASP A 844 49.79 54.13 4.46
C ASP A 844 51.22 53.60 4.74
N GLY A 845 52.01 53.15 3.75
CA GLY A 845 53.46 52.88 3.97
C GLY A 845 54.12 51.68 3.27
N THR A 846 54.22 51.76 1.94
CA THR A 846 55.31 51.28 1.04
C THR A 846 56.25 50.12 1.43
N SER A 847 56.21 49.03 0.65
CA SER A 847 57.35 48.54 -0.15
C SER A 847 56.90 47.48 -1.19
N LYS A 848 57.30 47.68 -2.46
CA LYS A 848 57.20 46.75 -3.61
C LYS A 848 58.39 45.75 -3.56
N PRO A 849 58.47 44.67 -4.39
CA PRO A 849 57.71 44.37 -5.63
C PRO A 849 57.29 42.89 -5.91
N SER A 850 56.32 42.77 -6.83
CA SER A 850 56.20 41.77 -7.95
C SER A 850 55.99 40.28 -7.64
N ALA A 851 55.26 39.48 -8.42
CA ALA A 851 54.42 39.67 -9.60
C ALA A 851 53.64 38.36 -9.84
N ARG A 852 52.36 38.46 -10.20
CA ARG A 852 51.66 37.52 -11.07
C ARG A 852 50.61 38.32 -11.82
N ASP A 853 50.78 38.42 -13.13
CA ASP A 853 49.77 38.88 -14.09
C ASP A 853 49.29 37.66 -14.87
N GLY A 854 48.00 37.62 -15.20
CA GLY A 854 47.51 36.80 -16.32
C GLY A 854 46.16 36.09 -16.15
N THR A 855 45.07 36.85 -16.04
CA THR A 855 43.78 36.59 -16.70
C THR A 855 43.18 37.99 -16.95
N GLU A 856 42.65 38.36 -18.12
CA GLU A 856 41.53 37.76 -18.83
C GLU A 856 41.25 38.60 -20.11
N GLN A 857 40.25 38.20 -20.91
CA GLN A 857 39.61 38.88 -22.05
C GLN A 857 40.18 38.51 -23.45
N THR A 858 39.38 38.24 -24.50
CA THR A 858 37.97 38.57 -24.82
C THR A 858 37.50 37.82 -26.09
N THR A 859 36.23 38.02 -26.48
CA THR A 859 35.61 37.88 -27.83
C THR A 859 35.02 36.51 -28.19
N THR A 860 33.68 36.35 -28.24
CA THR A 860 32.70 36.60 -29.33
C THR A 860 32.83 35.66 -30.55
N ASP A 861 31.66 35.18 -30.96
CA ASP A 861 31.31 34.51 -32.23
C ASP A 861 31.79 33.06 -32.47
N ALA A 862 30.83 32.14 -32.51
CA ALA A 862 30.60 31.26 -33.67
C ALA A 862 29.44 30.28 -33.41
N GLN A 863 28.31 30.53 -34.09
CA GLN A 863 27.50 29.45 -34.64
C GLN A 863 28.36 28.66 -35.65
N GLN A 864 28.07 27.36 -35.78
CA GLN A 864 28.68 26.37 -36.69
C GLN A 864 29.96 25.70 -36.20
N SER A 865 29.83 24.57 -35.51
CA SER A 865 30.43 23.29 -35.92
C SER A 865 30.27 22.27 -34.80
N GLU A 866 29.51 21.19 -35.06
CA GLU A 866 29.78 19.80 -34.64
C GLU A 866 28.50 18.96 -34.72
N GLN A 867 27.98 18.88 -35.94
CA GLN A 867 27.28 17.68 -36.40
C GLN A 867 28.33 16.90 -37.20
N GLN A 868 29.15 16.09 -36.52
CA GLN A 868 29.94 14.95 -37.05
C GLN A 868 31.06 14.62 -36.06
N ARG A 869 30.82 13.63 -35.19
CA ARG A 869 31.78 12.60 -34.77
C ARG A 869 31.14 11.73 -33.69
N LEU A 870 30.38 10.75 -34.15
CA LEU A 870 30.28 9.40 -33.57
C LEU A 870 29.87 8.50 -34.75
N THR A 871 30.89 8.03 -35.47
CA THR A 871 30.88 6.70 -36.11
C THR A 871 31.29 5.69 -35.07
#